data_AF-W3AQH5-F1
#
_entry.id   AF-W3AQH5-F1
#
_cell.length_a   1.000
_cell.length_b   1.000
_cell.length_c   1.000
_cell.angle_alpha   90.00
_cell.angle_beta   90.00
_cell.angle_gamma   90.00
#
_symmetry.space_group_name_H-M   'P 1'
#
loop_
_entity.id
_entity.type
_entity.pdbx_description
1 polymer ?
#
loop_
_entity_poly.entity_id
_entity_poly.type
_entity_poly.pdbx_seq_one_letter_code
_entity_poly.pdbx_strand_id
1 'polypeptide(L)'
;MKKQFIKGLSVATAVCLSVSAPVSTLAKETTSENEGYVNEVSNNSNASNGSVTNSDTLDYAVSNSKEGTVKENNSAIKTDKGGIYASNGSTVNQTGDVKSKEDGARAIDSSTVNVTGNISVEKGASYSSSTAVEALEGSSITVNGNVNSDGIGINADDSSVTVHGSVSSENNDNENTVGVFSTNSSVSIDNGLNVHNNDPEEANSSGIQVDSLPTYNSKITVKGDIKVTSDNTKAASAEGIEVGYREDKYLQYEGKKSSSEDSITGNVIVSAEGKDWAYATGLFVSSESNGNYAVVLNGDINVSAKSANESKNDDAGADGISVTAYNGGTTSVTVNGDITAEAEASNKDYSDASGISVHNIDDKSTVNITVKGDVSGSNDGASVSANDGEVNIIVDGTLSGIDSAIYVQEIINNPRHSNRRDYSMTGENGDLNITVWQLKSDSDQLVYAQRREYRDSDGNGTNSRTEQKDKEEEILKNINYIIRTDEVSNGTITLSGTTLISGYNTAHESQEVIIKVETASGYQLDAVKNGNSTLTKNADGTYTLVVPRGGGVELSAVLSAIRHSSDSSDDSSSGSGSGANGLSGNTAGGNQSGSTMTSESGASVNTTTSESNGVKSTTTQITIGDKTANVATSVTSANGQNTTLRFVSGDIAGATFNGVGTVSADGTTVTTVSGETFAVTSAPVLVITSENGQSMGCFVDPQTGAPVATGKTEVYYQLGADGQLHAHWVNPQGFFYTGTVDINGQMFTFNEEGIMINA
;
A
#
# COMPACT_ATOMS: atom_id res chain seq x y z
N MET A 1 -8.45 -69.58 -7.97
CA MET A 1 -8.39 -68.13 -8.22
C MET A 1 -8.52 -67.43 -6.87
N LYS A 2 -7.40 -67.40 -6.12
CA LYS A 2 -6.61 -66.23 -5.67
C LYS A 2 -7.29 -65.51 -4.47
N LYS A 3 -7.32 -66.14 -3.28
CA LYS A 3 -6.41 -66.03 -2.09
C LYS A 3 -6.43 -64.62 -1.43
N GLN A 4 -7.11 -64.45 -0.26
CA GLN A 4 -6.59 -64.52 1.15
C GLN A 4 -5.82 -63.24 1.55
N PHE A 5 -5.96 -62.52 2.69
CA PHE A 5 -6.39 -62.71 4.10
C PHE A 5 -6.65 -61.29 4.73
N ILE A 6 -7.70 -61.04 5.53
CA ILE A 6 -7.83 -61.01 7.02
C ILE A 6 -7.40 -59.73 7.79
N LYS A 7 -8.42 -59.13 8.45
CA LYS A 7 -8.53 -58.39 9.75
C LYS A 7 -7.59 -57.22 10.09
N GLY A 8 -8.22 -56.13 10.56
CA GLY A 8 -7.72 -55.41 11.75
C GLY A 8 -8.14 -53.95 11.88
N LEU A 9 -9.01 -53.70 12.87
CA LEU A 9 -8.96 -52.57 13.82
C LEU A 9 -9.48 -51.16 13.43
N SER A 10 -10.45 -50.76 14.25
CA SER A 10 -10.97 -49.44 14.60
C SER A 10 -9.96 -48.29 14.71
N VAL A 11 -10.36 -47.09 14.27
CA VAL A 11 -10.24 -45.83 15.05
C VAL A 11 -11.42 -44.93 14.71
N ALA A 12 -12.06 -44.39 15.74
CA ALA A 12 -13.18 -43.48 15.70
C ALA A 12 -12.75 -42.07 15.25
N THR A 13 -13.57 -41.44 14.43
CA THR A 13 -13.48 -40.03 14.02
C THR A 13 -13.66 -39.13 15.25
N ALA A 14 -12.59 -38.45 15.68
CA ALA A 14 -12.66 -37.42 16.70
C ALA A 14 -13.16 -36.11 16.05
N VAL A 15 -14.38 -35.73 16.43
CA VAL A 15 -14.95 -34.40 16.24
C VAL A 15 -14.40 -33.52 17.37
N CYS A 16 -13.66 -32.45 17.04
CA CYS A 16 -13.30 -31.42 18.01
C CYS A 16 -14.56 -30.60 18.36
N LEU A 17 -15.28 -31.05 19.37
CA LEU A 17 -16.23 -30.26 20.15
C LEU A 17 -15.42 -29.53 21.23
N SER A 18 -15.20 -28.21 21.09
CA SER A 18 -14.81 -27.37 22.22
C SER A 18 -16.04 -27.14 23.10
N VAL A 19 -16.22 -28.02 24.08
CA VAL A 19 -17.26 -27.88 25.11
C VAL A 19 -16.81 -26.81 26.10
N SER A 20 -17.39 -25.63 25.97
CA SER A 20 -17.53 -24.67 27.06
C SER A 20 -18.55 -25.20 28.06
N ALA A 21 -18.14 -25.38 29.31
CA ALA A 21 -19.06 -25.43 30.45
C ALA A 21 -18.33 -25.01 31.74
N PRO A 22 -19.06 -24.40 32.69
CA PRO A 22 -18.53 -23.43 33.63
C PRO A 22 -18.18 -24.04 34.98
N VAL A 23 -17.20 -23.46 35.67
CA VAL A 23 -17.01 -23.68 37.11
C VAL A 23 -17.79 -22.59 37.83
N SER A 24 -19.04 -22.91 38.20
CA SER A 24 -19.77 -22.17 39.24
C SER A 24 -20.15 -23.12 40.36
N THR A 25 -19.69 -22.82 41.58
CA THR A 25 -20.45 -23.10 42.81
C THR A 25 -19.77 -22.40 43.99
N LEU A 26 -20.42 -21.39 44.55
CA LEU A 26 -20.85 -21.29 45.96
C LEU A 26 -20.98 -19.82 46.42
N ALA A 27 -22.22 -19.33 46.45
CA ALA A 27 -22.86 -18.56 47.55
C ALA A 27 -24.13 -17.88 46.97
N LYS A 28 -25.29 -18.54 47.05
CA LYS A 28 -26.30 -18.49 48.13
C LYS A 28 -27.20 -17.24 48.06
N GLU A 29 -28.46 -17.54 47.73
CA GLU A 29 -29.69 -16.74 47.74
C GLU A 29 -29.74 -15.52 48.67
N THR A 30 -30.29 -14.42 48.15
CA THR A 30 -31.47 -13.79 48.79
C THR A 30 -32.29 -13.02 47.75
N THR A 31 -33.59 -13.30 47.73
CA THR A 31 -34.66 -12.70 46.92
C THR A 31 -35.06 -11.31 47.42
N SER A 32 -35.40 -10.38 46.52
CA SER A 32 -36.64 -9.60 46.63
C SER A 32 -37.01 -8.90 45.32
N GLU A 33 -38.23 -9.17 44.89
CA GLU A 33 -39.05 -8.42 43.96
C GLU A 33 -39.19 -6.94 44.40
N ASN A 34 -39.23 -5.98 43.47
CA ASN A 34 -40.36 -5.03 43.44
C ASN A 34 -40.48 -4.28 42.12
N GLU A 35 -41.74 -4.15 41.70
CA GLU A 35 -42.22 -3.46 40.51
C GLU A 35 -42.23 -1.94 40.66
N GLY A 36 -42.12 -1.25 39.52
CA GLY A 36 -42.86 -0.02 39.20
C GLY A 36 -42.40 1.30 39.86
N TYR A 37 -42.11 2.32 39.04
CA TYR A 37 -42.97 3.50 38.93
C TYR A 37 -42.47 4.47 37.83
N VAL A 38 -43.45 5.02 37.11
CA VAL A 38 -43.39 6.07 36.10
C VAL A 38 -43.27 7.42 36.79
N ASN A 39 -42.41 8.35 36.32
CA ASN A 39 -42.81 9.76 36.27
C ASN A 39 -41.96 10.63 35.33
N GLU A 40 -42.68 11.48 34.60
CA GLU A 40 -42.21 12.60 33.78
C GLU A 40 -41.64 13.75 34.63
N VAL A 41 -40.76 14.59 34.05
CA VAL A 41 -40.86 16.09 33.97
C VAL A 41 -39.50 16.75 33.64
N SER A 42 -39.46 17.33 32.43
CA SER A 42 -38.81 18.56 31.89
C SER A 42 -37.55 19.25 32.50
N ASN A 43 -36.62 19.57 31.56
CA ASN A 43 -36.00 20.88 31.23
C ASN A 43 -34.84 21.51 32.04
N ASN A 44 -33.65 21.58 31.38
CA ASN A 44 -32.93 22.79 30.88
C ASN A 44 -31.47 23.07 31.37
N SER A 45 -30.56 23.07 30.39
CA SER A 45 -29.40 23.97 30.12
C SER A 45 -28.16 24.11 31.05
N ASN A 46 -27.00 23.95 30.37
CA ASN A 46 -25.70 24.67 30.46
C ASN A 46 -24.64 24.38 31.55
N ALA A 47 -23.56 23.74 31.07
CA ALA A 47 -22.13 24.12 31.14
C ALA A 47 -21.31 24.04 32.45
N SER A 48 -20.24 23.25 32.32
CA SER A 48 -18.87 23.41 32.87
C SER A 48 -18.52 22.90 34.28
N ASN A 49 -17.37 22.20 34.30
CA ASN A 49 -16.45 21.88 35.39
C ASN A 49 -16.91 20.97 36.54
N GLY A 50 -16.34 19.76 36.52
CA GLY A 50 -15.72 19.12 37.69
C GLY A 50 -16.60 18.95 38.91
N SER A 51 -17.39 17.88 38.94
CA SER A 51 -17.82 17.24 40.18
C SER A 51 -18.37 15.84 39.87
N VAL A 52 -17.63 14.81 40.27
CA VAL A 52 -18.16 13.46 40.46
C VAL A 52 -19.30 13.53 41.46
N THR A 53 -20.52 13.32 41.00
CA THR A 53 -21.64 12.91 41.85
C THR A 53 -22.39 11.77 41.17
N ASN A 54 -22.27 10.58 41.75
CA ASN A 54 -23.17 9.44 41.55
C ASN A 54 -24.62 9.93 41.44
N SER A 55 -25.21 9.78 40.25
CA SER A 55 -26.64 9.95 40.02
C SER A 55 -27.10 8.79 39.14
N ASP A 56 -27.89 7.90 39.73
CA ASP A 56 -28.52 6.70 39.16
C ASP A 56 -29.50 6.97 38.00
N THR A 57 -29.32 8.02 37.19
CA THR A 57 -30.14 8.27 36.00
C THR A 57 -29.33 8.99 34.91
N LEU A 58 -28.27 8.35 34.42
CA LEU A 58 -27.91 8.56 33.03
C LEU A 58 -28.97 7.83 32.19
N ASP A 59 -29.60 8.53 31.25
CA ASP A 59 -30.75 8.05 30.45
C ASP A 59 -30.25 7.03 29.41
N TYR A 60 -29.83 5.85 29.87
CA TYR A 60 -29.38 4.74 29.02
C TYR A 60 -30.33 3.55 29.16
N ALA A 61 -30.58 2.86 28.05
CA ALA A 61 -31.45 1.68 28.05
C ALA A 61 -30.88 0.55 28.95
N VAL A 62 -29.56 0.40 29.00
CA VAL A 62 -28.87 -0.54 29.89
C VAL A 62 -27.68 0.15 30.55
N SER A 63 -27.78 0.38 31.86
CA SER A 63 -26.67 0.91 32.66
C SER A 63 -26.17 -0.08 33.71
N ASN A 64 -24.86 -0.08 33.96
CA ASN A 64 -24.26 -0.67 35.16
C ASN A 64 -23.25 0.32 35.74
N SER A 65 -23.35 0.58 37.04
CA SER A 65 -22.46 1.52 37.75
C SER A 65 -21.96 0.95 39.07
N LYS A 66 -22.25 -0.34 39.32
CA LYS A 66 -21.87 -1.02 40.55
C LYS A 66 -20.56 -1.77 40.35
N GLU A 67 -19.55 -1.35 41.08
CA GLU A 67 -18.19 -1.86 41.00
C GLU A 67 -18.10 -3.38 41.08
N GLY A 68 -17.31 -3.97 40.17
CA GLY A 68 -17.06 -5.40 40.12
C GLY A 68 -18.27 -6.25 39.73
N THR A 69 -19.35 -5.65 39.21
CA THR A 69 -20.54 -6.40 38.79
C THR A 69 -20.67 -6.47 37.28
N VAL A 70 -21.39 -7.50 36.83
CA VAL A 70 -21.70 -7.76 35.42
C VAL A 70 -23.22 -7.66 35.24
N LYS A 71 -23.65 -6.92 34.23
CA LYS A 71 -25.05 -6.85 33.79
C LYS A 71 -25.18 -7.46 32.40
N GLU A 72 -26.05 -8.44 32.29
CA GLU A 72 -26.38 -9.13 31.03
C GLU A 72 -27.68 -8.57 30.46
N ASN A 73 -27.69 -8.17 29.19
CA ASN A 73 -28.90 -7.89 28.44
C ASN A 73 -28.93 -8.74 27.16
N ASN A 74 -29.94 -9.61 27.05
CA ASN A 74 -30.03 -10.62 26.00
C ASN A 74 -30.99 -10.25 24.85
N SER A 75 -31.42 -8.99 24.79
CA SER A 75 -32.35 -8.48 23.78
C SER A 75 -31.75 -7.29 23.06
N ALA A 76 -32.05 -7.13 21.77
CA ALA A 76 -31.69 -5.93 21.02
C ALA A 76 -32.23 -4.66 21.70
N ILE A 77 -31.44 -3.59 21.66
CA ILE A 77 -31.79 -2.28 22.22
C ILE A 77 -32.31 -1.39 21.10
N LYS A 78 -33.45 -0.75 21.32
CA LYS A 78 -33.93 0.37 20.51
C LYS A 78 -34.45 1.46 21.43
N THR A 79 -33.81 2.62 21.42
CA THR A 79 -34.09 3.71 22.35
C THR A 79 -33.89 5.07 21.66
N ASP A 80 -34.62 6.08 22.13
CA ASP A 80 -34.41 7.49 21.72
C ASP A 80 -33.33 8.18 22.59
N LYS A 81 -32.70 7.43 23.49
CA LYS A 81 -31.72 7.87 24.49
C LYS A 81 -30.39 7.14 24.31
N GLY A 82 -29.52 7.15 25.31
CA GLY A 82 -28.30 6.35 25.30
C GLY A 82 -28.58 4.84 25.25
N GLY A 83 -27.74 4.07 24.58
CA GLY A 83 -27.87 2.61 24.47
C GLY A 83 -27.36 1.92 25.74
N ILE A 84 -26.03 1.87 25.89
CA ILE A 84 -25.35 1.17 26.98
C ILE A 84 -24.43 2.12 27.77
N TYR A 85 -24.42 2.01 29.09
CA TYR A 85 -23.51 2.71 29.96
C TYR A 85 -22.87 1.78 31.00
N ALA A 86 -21.55 1.82 31.13
CA ALA A 86 -20.80 1.14 32.18
C ALA A 86 -19.87 2.13 32.91
N SER A 87 -19.90 2.13 34.24
CA SER A 87 -19.00 2.97 35.06
C SER A 87 -18.53 2.28 36.34
N ASN A 88 -17.55 2.89 37.01
CA ASN A 88 -16.97 2.45 38.28
C ASN A 88 -16.45 1.00 38.25
N GLY A 89 -15.68 0.61 37.23
CA GLY A 89 -15.12 -0.75 37.13
C GLY A 89 -16.19 -1.84 36.99
N SER A 90 -17.30 -1.53 36.31
CA SER A 90 -18.40 -2.48 36.07
C SER A 90 -18.40 -3.00 34.63
N THR A 91 -19.21 -4.03 34.37
CA THR A 91 -19.32 -4.63 33.04
C THR A 91 -20.76 -4.68 32.55
N VAL A 92 -20.97 -4.38 31.26
CA VAL A 92 -22.22 -4.67 30.54
C VAL A 92 -21.94 -5.59 29.37
N ASN A 93 -22.68 -6.70 29.30
CA ASN A 93 -22.68 -7.63 28.18
C ASN A 93 -24.03 -7.51 27.45
N GLN A 94 -23.97 -7.12 26.19
CA GLN A 94 -25.12 -6.91 25.31
C GLN A 94 -25.14 -7.97 24.20
N THR A 95 -26.22 -8.74 24.12
CA THR A 95 -26.48 -9.62 22.98
C THR A 95 -27.42 -8.95 21.96
N GLY A 96 -26.99 -8.91 20.70
CA GLY A 96 -27.75 -8.34 19.59
C GLY A 96 -27.50 -6.84 19.38
N ASP A 97 -28.21 -6.27 18.41
CA ASP A 97 -27.97 -4.89 17.95
C ASP A 97 -28.38 -3.83 18.99
N VAL A 98 -27.69 -2.69 18.95
CA VAL A 98 -27.98 -1.49 19.71
C VAL A 98 -28.33 -0.36 18.76
N LYS A 99 -29.53 0.19 18.92
CA LYS A 99 -29.98 1.39 18.21
C LYS A 99 -30.35 2.49 19.19
N SER A 100 -29.66 3.63 19.12
CA SER A 100 -29.85 4.79 20.00
C SER A 100 -29.99 6.08 19.19
N LYS A 101 -30.40 7.16 19.87
CA LYS A 101 -30.34 8.53 19.31
C LYS A 101 -29.40 9.49 20.05
N GLU A 102 -28.85 9.01 21.15
CA GLU A 102 -27.71 9.57 21.86
C GLU A 102 -26.58 8.52 21.78
N ASP A 103 -25.69 8.44 22.76
CA ASP A 103 -24.54 7.51 22.69
C ASP A 103 -24.96 6.05 22.49
N GLY A 104 -24.23 5.31 21.65
CA GLY A 104 -24.47 3.88 21.42
C GLY A 104 -24.01 3.02 22.60
N ALA A 105 -22.72 3.08 22.89
CA ALA A 105 -22.12 2.42 24.04
C ALA A 105 -21.06 3.33 24.69
N ARG A 106 -21.16 3.50 26.01
CA ARG A 106 -20.24 4.32 26.79
C ARG A 106 -19.67 3.54 27.97
N ALA A 107 -18.35 3.58 28.14
CA ALA A 107 -17.63 2.97 29.26
C ALA A 107 -16.63 3.97 29.87
N ILE A 108 -16.71 4.18 31.19
CA ILE A 108 -15.82 5.10 31.93
C ILE A 108 -15.29 4.44 33.20
N ASP A 109 -14.27 5.02 33.84
CA ASP A 109 -13.68 4.55 35.10
C ASP A 109 -13.33 3.05 35.08
N SER A 110 -12.46 2.63 34.16
CA SER A 110 -11.97 1.24 34.02
C SER A 110 -13.08 0.18 33.82
N SER A 111 -14.16 0.55 33.12
CA SER A 111 -15.31 -0.31 32.89
C SER A 111 -15.22 -1.06 31.55
N THR A 112 -16.10 -2.06 31.37
CA THR A 112 -16.13 -2.89 30.15
C THR A 112 -17.53 -2.94 29.54
N VAL A 113 -17.62 -2.75 28.22
CA VAL A 113 -18.84 -3.04 27.45
C VAL A 113 -18.53 -4.03 26.32
N ASN A 114 -19.29 -5.12 26.25
CA ASN A 114 -19.21 -6.10 25.17
C ASN A 114 -20.52 -6.15 24.40
N VAL A 115 -20.49 -5.98 23.09
CA VAL A 115 -21.67 -6.02 22.22
C VAL A 115 -21.48 -7.09 21.16
N THR A 116 -22.39 -8.07 21.08
CA THR A 116 -22.29 -9.15 20.08
C THR A 116 -22.84 -8.75 18.70
N GLY A 117 -23.62 -7.67 18.62
CA GLY A 117 -24.26 -7.19 17.39
C GLY A 117 -23.69 -5.86 16.91
N ASN A 118 -24.45 -5.18 16.06
CA ASN A 118 -24.09 -3.86 15.55
C ASN A 118 -24.45 -2.75 16.55
N ILE A 119 -23.75 -1.62 16.45
CA ILE A 119 -24.16 -0.36 17.06
C ILE A 119 -24.56 0.60 15.94
N SER A 120 -25.72 1.23 16.07
CA SER A 120 -26.19 2.26 15.15
C SER A 120 -26.75 3.43 15.94
N VAL A 121 -26.12 4.58 15.83
CA VAL A 121 -26.63 5.83 16.40
C VAL A 121 -27.27 6.65 15.30
N GLU A 122 -28.57 6.84 15.42
CA GLU A 122 -29.35 7.70 14.54
C GLU A 122 -29.44 9.10 15.15
N LYS A 123 -29.73 10.09 14.32
CA LYS A 123 -29.91 11.45 14.80
C LYS A 123 -30.98 11.60 15.90
N GLY A 124 -30.58 12.22 17.02
CA GLY A 124 -31.50 12.78 18.01
C GLY A 124 -31.98 14.18 17.63
N ALA A 125 -33.24 14.53 17.93
CA ALA A 125 -33.82 15.83 17.62
C ALA A 125 -33.23 17.03 18.40
N SER A 126 -32.16 16.83 19.19
CA SER A 126 -31.69 17.82 20.19
C SER A 126 -30.17 17.88 20.42
N TYR A 127 -29.36 17.06 19.73
CA TYR A 127 -27.91 17.02 19.96
C TYR A 127 -27.15 17.21 18.65
N SER A 128 -26.10 18.03 18.70
CA SER A 128 -25.29 18.39 17.53
C SER A 128 -24.24 17.35 17.16
N SER A 129 -23.92 16.37 18.01
CA SER A 129 -23.01 15.28 17.68
C SER A 129 -23.23 14.12 18.64
N SER A 130 -23.58 12.94 18.11
CA SER A 130 -23.73 11.72 18.91
C SER A 130 -22.54 10.78 18.67
N THR A 131 -22.11 10.07 19.71
CA THR A 131 -20.94 9.17 19.63
C THR A 131 -21.40 7.71 19.66
N ALA A 132 -21.04 6.91 18.65
CA ALA A 132 -21.47 5.50 18.66
C ALA A 132 -20.75 4.65 19.72
N VAL A 133 -19.44 4.85 19.88
CA VAL A 133 -18.65 4.16 20.90
C VAL A 133 -17.77 5.17 21.63
N GLU A 134 -17.94 5.29 22.95
CA GLU A 134 -17.13 6.16 23.80
C GLU A 134 -16.49 5.36 24.95
N ALA A 135 -15.16 5.23 24.92
CA ALA A 135 -14.39 4.58 25.97
C ALA A 135 -13.43 5.60 26.60
N LEU A 136 -13.48 5.75 27.93
CA LEU A 136 -12.69 6.74 28.67
C LEU A 136 -12.02 6.08 29.88
N GLU A 137 -10.89 6.63 30.33
CA GLU A 137 -10.32 6.41 31.68
C GLU A 137 -10.06 4.92 32.02
N GLY A 138 -9.23 4.27 31.22
CA GLY A 138 -8.84 2.86 31.37
C GLY A 138 -9.91 1.86 30.94
N SER A 139 -11.00 2.32 30.32
CA SER A 139 -12.13 1.46 29.94
C SER A 139 -11.88 0.67 28.65
N SER A 140 -12.74 -0.31 28.42
CA SER A 140 -12.68 -1.20 27.25
C SER A 140 -14.05 -1.40 26.61
N ILE A 141 -14.14 -1.28 25.29
CA ILE A 141 -15.35 -1.61 24.54
C ILE A 141 -15.02 -2.57 23.40
N THR A 142 -15.78 -3.66 23.29
CA THR A 142 -15.69 -4.62 22.17
C THR A 142 -17.03 -4.72 21.45
N VAL A 143 -17.01 -4.59 20.11
CA VAL A 143 -18.18 -4.72 19.24
C VAL A 143 -17.92 -5.80 18.19
N ASN A 144 -18.68 -6.90 18.24
CA ASN A 144 -18.57 -8.03 17.29
C ASN A 144 -19.39 -7.79 16.00
N GLY A 145 -19.58 -6.54 15.62
CA GLY A 145 -20.40 -6.11 14.48
C GLY A 145 -19.95 -4.75 13.96
N ASN A 146 -20.79 -4.13 13.12
CA ASN A 146 -20.51 -2.81 12.57
C ASN A 146 -20.89 -1.70 13.56
N VAL A 147 -20.19 -0.57 13.47
CA VAL A 147 -20.49 0.67 14.19
C VAL A 147 -20.92 1.71 13.17
N ASN A 148 -22.08 2.34 13.38
CA ASN A 148 -22.60 3.40 12.53
C ASN A 148 -22.99 4.59 13.39
N SER A 149 -22.60 5.81 13.00
CA SER A 149 -22.88 7.04 13.75
C SER A 149 -23.31 8.18 12.85
N ASP A 150 -24.21 9.01 13.37
CA ASP A 150 -24.46 10.37 12.89
C ASP A 150 -23.60 11.37 13.68
N GLY A 151 -22.32 11.51 13.28
CA GLY A 151 -21.30 12.28 14.01
C GLY A 151 -19.99 11.53 14.26
N ILE A 152 -19.73 11.13 15.52
CA ILE A 152 -18.47 10.50 15.92
C ILE A 152 -18.64 8.97 15.97
N GLY A 153 -17.79 8.24 15.25
CA GLY A 153 -17.82 6.78 15.24
C GLY A 153 -17.28 6.21 16.56
N ILE A 154 -16.02 6.50 16.84
CA ILE A 154 -15.31 6.07 18.05
C ILE A 154 -14.64 7.28 18.72
N ASN A 155 -14.85 7.44 20.02
CA ASN A 155 -14.07 8.31 20.89
C ASN A 155 -13.35 7.46 21.95
N ALA A 156 -12.03 7.46 21.94
CA ALA A 156 -11.20 6.69 22.86
C ALA A 156 -10.20 7.61 23.58
N ASP A 157 -10.32 7.71 24.90
CA ASP A 157 -9.39 8.47 25.75
C ASP A 157 -8.86 7.62 26.90
N ASP A 158 -7.54 7.44 26.96
CA ASP A 158 -6.85 6.53 27.88
C ASP A 158 -7.49 5.13 27.95
N SER A 159 -7.89 4.57 26.81
CA SER A 159 -8.81 3.43 26.76
C SER A 159 -8.52 2.44 25.62
N SER A 160 -9.37 1.42 25.49
CA SER A 160 -9.28 0.44 24.41
C SER A 160 -10.63 0.18 23.73
N VAL A 161 -10.64 0.20 22.39
CA VAL A 161 -11.82 -0.10 21.58
C VAL A 161 -11.47 -1.15 20.52
N THR A 162 -12.27 -2.20 20.40
CA THR A 162 -12.15 -3.21 19.34
C THR A 162 -13.47 -3.36 18.61
N VAL A 163 -13.43 -3.23 17.28
CA VAL A 163 -14.56 -3.41 16.38
C VAL A 163 -14.21 -4.50 15.37
N HIS A 164 -14.93 -5.62 15.41
CA HIS A 164 -14.72 -6.73 14.46
C HIS A 164 -15.45 -6.54 13.12
N GLY A 165 -16.24 -5.46 12.99
CA GLY A 165 -16.87 -5.03 11.74
C GLY A 165 -16.23 -3.77 11.15
N SER A 166 -17.01 -3.05 10.35
CA SER A 166 -16.65 -1.72 9.83
C SER A 166 -17.15 -0.61 10.75
N VAL A 167 -16.51 0.56 10.65
CA VAL A 167 -16.98 1.80 11.27
C VAL A 167 -17.43 2.76 10.17
N SER A 168 -18.61 3.34 10.30
CA SER A 168 -19.15 4.34 9.38
C SER A 168 -19.68 5.55 10.13
N SER A 169 -19.16 6.73 9.83
CA SER A 169 -19.65 8.02 10.32
C SER A 169 -20.24 8.82 9.17
N GLU A 170 -21.51 9.17 9.24
CA GLU A 170 -22.19 9.97 8.21
C GLU A 170 -22.78 11.23 8.84
N ASN A 171 -22.73 12.37 8.17
CA ASN A 171 -23.42 13.59 8.60
C ASN A 171 -23.86 14.43 7.40
N ASN A 172 -24.97 15.17 7.55
CA ASN A 172 -25.55 15.98 6.47
C ASN A 172 -26.00 17.38 6.87
N ASP A 173 -25.80 17.78 8.12
CA ASP A 173 -26.18 19.11 8.60
C ASP A 173 -25.35 19.63 9.79
N ASN A 174 -24.16 19.06 9.98
CA ASN A 174 -23.13 19.59 10.85
C ASN A 174 -21.82 19.69 10.08
N GLU A 175 -21.12 20.79 10.34
CA GLU A 175 -19.80 21.08 9.80
C GLU A 175 -18.78 19.96 10.04
N ASN A 176 -18.83 19.21 11.15
CA ASN A 176 -17.74 18.28 11.50
C ASN A 176 -18.20 16.83 11.67
N THR A 177 -17.48 15.89 11.06
CA THR A 177 -17.68 14.43 11.19
C THR A 177 -16.34 13.73 11.43
N VAL A 178 -16.29 12.83 12.41
CA VAL A 178 -15.05 12.11 12.77
C VAL A 178 -15.30 10.61 12.82
N GLY A 179 -14.43 9.83 12.18
CA GLY A 179 -14.46 8.38 12.23
C GLY A 179 -13.97 7.87 13.59
N VAL A 180 -12.72 8.17 13.91
CA VAL A 180 -12.05 7.78 15.15
C VAL A 180 -11.34 9.00 15.73
N PHE A 181 -11.66 9.32 16.98
CA PHE A 181 -10.90 10.24 17.81
C PHE A 181 -10.18 9.44 18.90
N SER A 182 -8.86 9.60 19.01
CA SER A 182 -8.04 8.80 19.94
C SER A 182 -7.01 9.64 20.67
N THR A 183 -7.02 9.55 22.00
CA THR A 183 -6.06 10.16 22.91
C THR A 183 -5.50 9.08 23.83
N ASN A 184 -4.18 8.84 23.80
CA ASN A 184 -3.50 7.82 24.63
C ASN A 184 -4.20 6.44 24.64
N SER A 185 -4.75 6.00 23.50
CA SER A 185 -5.68 4.86 23.44
C SER A 185 -5.29 3.83 22.39
N SER A 186 -5.85 2.63 22.50
CA SER A 186 -5.73 1.60 21.47
C SER A 186 -7.07 1.36 20.75
N VAL A 187 -7.10 1.55 19.43
CA VAL A 187 -8.30 1.29 18.62
C VAL A 187 -7.98 0.26 17.54
N SER A 188 -8.79 -0.79 17.43
CA SER A 188 -8.66 -1.82 16.40
C SER A 188 -9.97 -2.00 15.62
N ILE A 189 -9.90 -1.89 14.30
CA ILE A 189 -11.01 -2.10 13.35
C ILE A 189 -10.61 -3.20 12.37
N ASP A 190 -11.36 -4.30 12.36
CA ASP A 190 -11.02 -5.47 11.53
C ASP A 190 -11.38 -5.34 10.04
N ASN A 191 -12.29 -4.42 9.70
CA ASN A 191 -12.65 -4.09 8.33
C ASN A 191 -12.21 -2.66 7.99
N GLY A 192 -13.05 -1.89 7.29
CA GLY A 192 -12.75 -0.52 6.86
C GLY A 192 -13.41 0.54 7.74
N LEU A 193 -12.95 1.77 7.55
CA LEU A 193 -13.47 2.99 8.14
C LEU A 193 -14.01 3.89 7.02
N ASN A 194 -15.28 4.30 7.10
CA ASN A 194 -15.88 5.23 6.16
C ASN A 194 -16.37 6.48 6.90
N VAL A 195 -16.01 7.66 6.42
CA VAL A 195 -16.46 8.94 6.94
C VAL A 195 -17.02 9.75 5.78
N HIS A 196 -18.26 10.21 5.90
CA HIS A 196 -18.92 11.00 4.87
C HIS A 196 -19.62 12.20 5.49
N ASN A 197 -19.31 13.40 5.00
CA ASN A 197 -20.02 14.63 5.35
C ASN A 197 -20.54 15.32 4.08
N ASN A 198 -21.81 15.68 4.07
CA ASN A 198 -22.41 16.45 2.99
C ASN A 198 -23.27 17.62 3.47
N ASP A 199 -22.89 18.23 4.60
CA ASP A 199 -23.46 19.51 5.03
C ASP A 199 -23.42 20.53 3.87
N PRO A 200 -24.55 21.18 3.54
CA PRO A 200 -24.65 22.00 2.34
C PRO A 200 -23.86 23.32 2.40
N GLU A 201 -23.45 23.79 3.58
CA GLU A 201 -22.71 25.04 3.77
C GLU A 201 -21.21 24.77 3.93
N GLU A 202 -20.81 23.88 4.83
CA GLU A 202 -19.41 23.53 5.06
C GLU A 202 -19.32 22.10 5.59
N ALA A 203 -18.56 21.23 4.91
CA ALA A 203 -18.39 19.84 5.28
C ALA A 203 -16.92 19.54 5.58
N ASN A 204 -16.62 19.34 6.87
CA ASN A 204 -15.32 18.92 7.39
C ASN A 204 -15.42 17.47 7.87
N SER A 205 -14.53 16.62 7.35
CA SER A 205 -14.48 15.20 7.68
C SER A 205 -13.07 14.78 8.07
N SER A 206 -12.94 14.04 9.15
CA SER A 206 -11.67 13.41 9.55
C SER A 206 -11.88 11.90 9.73
N GLY A 207 -11.05 11.10 9.07
CA GLY A 207 -11.06 9.64 9.23
C GLY A 207 -10.59 9.27 10.63
N ILE A 208 -9.30 9.45 10.86
CA ILE A 208 -8.64 9.19 12.14
C ILE A 208 -8.01 10.48 12.64
N GLN A 209 -8.32 10.86 13.87
CA GLN A 209 -7.71 11.98 14.56
C GLN A 209 -7.02 11.48 15.83
N VAL A 210 -5.72 11.70 15.91
CA VAL A 210 -4.88 11.32 17.05
C VAL A 210 -4.37 12.56 17.75
N ASP A 211 -4.91 12.84 18.93
CA ASP A 211 -4.36 13.88 19.79
C ASP A 211 -3.15 13.33 20.55
N SER A 212 -2.03 14.02 20.41
CA SER A 212 -0.73 13.49 20.76
C SER A 212 0.08 14.49 21.57
N LEU A 213 -0.15 14.47 22.88
CA LEU A 213 0.72 15.12 23.85
C LEU A 213 2.05 14.35 24.02
N PRO A 214 3.12 15.02 24.52
CA PRO A 214 4.44 14.42 24.74
C PRO A 214 4.45 13.08 25.50
N THR A 215 3.44 12.81 26.33
CA THR A 215 3.33 11.59 27.14
C THR A 215 2.35 10.55 26.60
N TYR A 216 1.62 10.86 25.53
CA TYR A 216 0.56 9.99 25.02
C TYR A 216 1.07 9.07 23.94
N ASN A 217 0.58 7.83 23.96
CA ASN A 217 0.86 6.85 22.93
C ASN A 217 -0.46 6.23 22.48
N SER A 218 -0.97 6.71 21.34
CA SER A 218 -2.10 6.09 20.67
C SER A 218 -1.60 5.03 19.69
N LYS A 219 -2.33 3.92 19.63
CA LYS A 219 -2.10 2.84 18.66
C LYS A 219 -3.40 2.54 17.94
N ILE A 220 -3.46 2.89 16.66
CA ILE A 220 -4.63 2.61 15.84
C ILE A 220 -4.30 1.58 14.78
N THR A 221 -5.21 0.62 14.60
CA THR A 221 -5.13 -0.40 13.55
C THR A 221 -6.45 -0.46 12.80
N VAL A 222 -6.38 -0.24 11.49
CA VAL A 222 -7.49 -0.45 10.55
C VAL A 222 -7.01 -1.41 9.49
N LYS A 223 -7.68 -2.56 9.39
CA LYS A 223 -7.22 -3.63 8.47
C LYS A 223 -7.65 -3.40 7.02
N GLY A 224 -8.83 -2.84 6.82
CA GLY A 224 -9.36 -2.43 5.53
C GLY A 224 -9.08 -0.96 5.21
N ASP A 225 -9.72 -0.47 4.16
CA ASP A 225 -9.52 0.91 3.69
C ASP A 225 -10.09 1.95 4.66
N ILE A 226 -9.46 3.12 4.67
CA ILE A 226 -9.96 4.35 5.27
C ILE A 226 -10.47 5.23 4.12
N LYS A 227 -11.77 5.53 4.11
CA LYS A 227 -12.43 6.36 3.12
C LYS A 227 -13.01 7.58 3.80
N VAL A 228 -12.57 8.77 3.38
CA VAL A 228 -13.06 10.04 3.91
C VAL A 228 -13.57 10.88 2.76
N THR A 229 -14.80 11.36 2.85
CA THR A 229 -15.43 12.11 1.77
C THR A 229 -16.20 13.29 2.33
N SER A 230 -15.89 14.48 1.85
CA SER A 230 -16.71 15.69 2.04
C SER A 230 -17.21 16.14 0.68
N ASP A 231 -18.52 16.10 0.42
CA ASP A 231 -19.07 16.39 -0.91
C ASP A 231 -20.39 17.16 -0.87
N ASN A 232 -20.90 17.55 -2.04
CA ASN A 232 -22.19 18.25 -2.20
C ASN A 232 -22.35 19.56 -1.41
N THR A 233 -21.24 20.16 -0.97
CA THR A 233 -21.18 21.33 -0.07
C THR A 233 -20.73 22.60 -0.80
N LYS A 234 -20.75 23.76 -0.12
CA LYS A 234 -20.03 24.94 -0.63
C LYS A 234 -18.55 24.88 -0.30
N ALA A 235 -18.20 24.43 0.90
CA ALA A 235 -16.84 24.41 1.41
C ALA A 235 -16.52 22.99 1.91
N ALA A 236 -15.50 22.33 1.34
CA ALA A 236 -15.19 20.94 1.68
C ALA A 236 -13.78 20.82 2.26
N SER A 237 -13.65 20.20 3.43
CA SER A 237 -12.38 19.71 3.96
C SER A 237 -12.47 18.23 4.28
N ALA A 238 -11.47 17.45 3.86
CA ALA A 238 -11.39 16.03 4.16
C ALA A 238 -9.96 15.63 4.55
N GLU A 239 -9.81 15.00 5.71
CA GLU A 239 -8.52 14.52 6.22
C GLU A 239 -8.62 13.01 6.48
N GLY A 240 -7.74 12.23 5.85
CA GLY A 240 -7.70 10.78 6.04
C GLY A 240 -7.26 10.42 7.46
N ILE A 241 -6.03 10.80 7.78
CA ILE A 241 -5.40 10.58 9.08
C ILE A 241 -4.72 11.87 9.52
N GLU A 242 -5.04 12.34 10.71
CA GLU A 242 -4.39 13.45 11.39
C GLU A 242 -3.67 12.93 12.64
N VAL A 243 -2.36 13.17 12.70
CA VAL A 243 -1.54 12.92 13.87
C VAL A 243 -0.91 14.23 14.31
N GLY A 244 -1.36 14.80 15.41
CA GLY A 244 -0.76 16.03 15.91
C GLY A 244 -1.38 16.55 17.20
N TYR A 245 -0.88 17.68 17.66
CA TYR A 245 -1.41 18.40 18.80
C TYR A 245 -2.35 19.51 18.32
N ARG A 246 -3.57 19.56 18.84
CA ARG A 246 -4.50 20.69 18.66
C ARG A 246 -4.72 21.42 19.99
N GLU A 247 -3.77 22.24 20.45
CA GLU A 247 -4.13 23.40 21.28
C GLU A 247 -3.38 24.68 20.86
N ASP A 248 -4.17 25.68 20.45
CA ASP A 248 -3.94 27.11 20.62
C ASP A 248 -2.48 27.61 20.76
N LYS A 249 -1.79 27.77 19.63
CA LYS A 249 -0.76 28.78 19.23
C LYS A 249 0.22 29.43 20.22
N TYR A 250 0.27 29.15 21.53
CA TYR A 250 0.98 30.00 22.50
C TYR A 250 1.51 29.33 23.77
N LEU A 251 1.81 28.02 23.78
CA LEU A 251 2.44 27.40 24.96
C LEU A 251 3.68 26.58 24.58
N GLN A 252 4.85 27.20 24.77
CA GLN A 252 6.14 26.50 24.72
C GLN A 252 6.26 25.58 25.93
N TYR A 253 6.25 24.27 25.71
CA TYR A 253 6.61 23.27 26.71
C TYR A 253 7.96 22.64 26.37
N GLU A 254 8.91 22.71 27.31
CA GLU A 254 10.16 21.95 27.26
C GLU A 254 9.97 20.60 27.98
N GLY A 255 9.70 19.52 27.24
CA GLY A 255 9.64 18.18 27.83
C GLY A 255 9.26 17.00 26.92
N LYS A 256 10.23 16.10 26.72
CA LYS A 256 10.23 14.65 26.36
C LYS A 256 9.18 14.06 25.37
N LYS A 257 9.71 13.56 24.22
CA LYS A 257 9.37 12.35 23.43
C LYS A 257 7.96 11.74 23.58
N SER A 258 7.04 12.15 22.72
CA SER A 258 5.86 11.36 22.29
C SER A 258 6.25 10.32 21.24
N SER A 259 5.48 9.25 21.12
CA SER A 259 5.42 8.40 19.92
C SER A 259 4.01 7.86 19.75
N SER A 260 3.35 8.18 18.64
CA SER A 260 2.26 7.35 18.10
C SER A 260 2.88 6.24 17.24
N GLU A 261 2.31 5.04 17.30
CA GLU A 261 2.60 3.97 16.35
C GLU A 261 1.28 3.54 15.72
N ASP A 262 0.92 4.15 14.61
CA ASP A 262 -0.27 3.77 13.84
C ASP A 262 0.14 2.79 12.73
N SER A 263 -0.53 1.65 12.69
CA SER A 263 -0.31 0.60 11.69
C SER A 263 -1.60 0.35 10.95
N ILE A 264 -1.66 0.83 9.72
CA ILE A 264 -2.84 0.70 8.86
C ILE A 264 -2.46 -0.19 7.69
N THR A 265 -3.34 -1.13 7.31
CA THR A 265 -3.06 -2.10 6.24
C THR A 265 -3.91 -1.95 5.00
N GLY A 266 -4.96 -1.12 5.02
CA GLY A 266 -5.71 -0.76 3.83
C GLY A 266 -5.24 0.56 3.22
N ASN A 267 -5.90 0.94 2.13
CA ASN A 267 -5.63 2.19 1.44
C ASN A 267 -6.27 3.37 2.19
N VAL A 268 -5.66 4.56 2.07
CA VAL A 268 -6.23 5.84 2.53
C VAL A 268 -6.77 6.58 1.32
N ILE A 269 -8.08 6.75 1.24
CA ILE A 269 -8.78 7.35 0.11
C ILE A 269 -9.55 8.57 0.62
N VAL A 270 -9.16 9.76 0.16
CA VAL A 270 -9.69 11.03 0.66
C VAL A 270 -10.20 11.86 -0.51
N SER A 271 -11.44 12.34 -0.39
CA SER A 271 -12.07 13.17 -1.41
C SER A 271 -12.77 14.39 -0.81
N ALA A 272 -12.50 15.57 -1.34
CA ALA A 272 -13.21 16.80 -1.02
C ALA A 272 -13.80 17.43 -2.28
N GLU A 273 -15.12 17.66 -2.32
CA GLU A 273 -15.81 18.33 -3.42
C GLU A 273 -16.65 19.50 -2.88
N GLY A 274 -16.16 20.72 -3.10
CA GLY A 274 -16.83 21.96 -2.70
C GLY A 274 -17.17 22.83 -3.90
N LYS A 275 -18.17 23.71 -3.75
CA LYS A 275 -18.45 24.71 -4.81
C LYS A 275 -17.45 25.85 -4.75
N ASP A 276 -17.24 26.42 -3.57
CA ASP A 276 -16.34 27.54 -3.36
C ASP A 276 -14.91 27.05 -3.18
N TRP A 277 -14.62 26.18 -2.21
CA TRP A 277 -13.27 25.62 -2.04
C TRP A 277 -13.29 24.17 -1.59
N ALA A 278 -12.21 23.44 -1.86
CA ALA A 278 -12.03 22.06 -1.45
C ALA A 278 -10.58 21.79 -1.01
N TYR A 279 -10.39 21.23 0.17
CA TYR A 279 -9.09 20.76 0.65
C TYR A 279 -9.16 19.29 1.04
N ALA A 280 -8.21 18.50 0.56
CA ALA A 280 -8.09 17.09 0.91
C ALA A 280 -6.66 16.77 1.35
N THR A 281 -6.50 16.01 2.43
CA THR A 281 -5.20 15.53 2.89
C THR A 281 -5.26 14.06 3.26
N GLY A 282 -4.38 13.25 2.68
CA GLY A 282 -4.31 11.81 2.97
C GLY A 282 -3.81 11.55 4.39
N LEU A 283 -2.60 12.03 4.68
CA LEU A 283 -1.96 11.97 5.99
C LEU A 283 -1.42 13.33 6.38
N PHE A 284 -1.91 13.90 7.47
CA PHE A 284 -1.37 15.10 8.09
C PHE A 284 -0.62 14.74 9.37
N VAL A 285 0.64 15.19 9.49
CA VAL A 285 1.43 15.03 10.71
C VAL A 285 1.97 16.38 11.18
N SER A 286 1.60 16.78 12.39
CA SER A 286 2.13 17.97 13.06
C SER A 286 2.88 17.56 14.32
N SER A 287 4.19 17.82 14.32
CA SER A 287 5.03 17.54 15.49
C SER A 287 5.42 18.81 16.23
N GLU A 288 5.33 18.76 17.56
CA GLU A 288 5.85 19.79 18.44
C GLU A 288 6.73 19.18 19.55
N SER A 289 7.55 20.00 20.20
CA SER A 289 8.13 19.74 21.55
C SER A 289 9.07 18.53 21.72
N ASN A 290 10.09 18.37 20.86
CA ASN A 290 11.05 17.24 20.91
C ASN A 290 10.38 15.83 20.91
N GLY A 291 9.14 15.73 20.43
CA GLY A 291 8.40 14.48 20.23
C GLY A 291 8.94 13.66 19.05
N ASN A 292 8.67 12.36 19.00
CA ASN A 292 8.98 11.49 17.86
C ASN A 292 7.72 10.82 17.31
N TYR A 293 7.14 11.37 16.25
CA TYR A 293 5.88 10.92 15.67
C TYR A 293 6.16 9.90 14.57
N ALA A 294 5.55 8.72 14.63
CA ALA A 294 5.78 7.65 13.66
C ALA A 294 4.47 7.12 13.07
N VAL A 295 4.36 7.11 11.75
CA VAL A 295 3.18 6.58 11.04
C VAL A 295 3.64 5.57 10.00
N VAL A 296 3.04 4.37 10.01
CA VAL A 296 3.31 3.31 9.03
C VAL A 296 2.01 2.90 8.33
N LEU A 297 1.97 3.14 7.02
CA LEU A 297 0.87 2.80 6.13
C LEU A 297 1.29 1.65 5.21
N ASN A 298 0.55 0.54 5.23
CA ASN A 298 0.77 -0.61 4.35
C ASN A 298 -0.24 -0.67 3.20
N GLY A 299 -0.48 0.47 2.56
CA GLY A 299 -1.36 0.61 1.41
C GLY A 299 -1.08 1.92 0.69
N ASP A 300 -1.91 2.22 -0.31
CA ASP A 300 -1.80 3.42 -1.13
C ASP A 300 -2.49 4.61 -0.47
N ILE A 301 -2.05 5.82 -0.79
CA ILE A 301 -2.72 7.08 -0.45
C ILE A 301 -3.25 7.72 -1.73
N ASN A 302 -4.57 7.86 -1.83
CA ASN A 302 -5.25 8.48 -2.96
C ASN A 302 -6.06 9.69 -2.49
N VAL A 303 -5.70 10.88 -2.93
CA VAL A 303 -6.28 12.15 -2.47
C VAL A 303 -6.79 12.93 -3.67
N SER A 304 -8.03 13.38 -3.60
CA SER A 304 -8.64 14.23 -4.63
C SER A 304 -9.38 15.41 -4.03
N ALA A 305 -9.11 16.62 -4.52
CA ALA A 305 -9.86 17.82 -4.18
C ALA A 305 -10.44 18.47 -5.43
N LYS A 306 -11.71 18.86 -5.38
CA LYS A 306 -12.40 19.49 -6.51
C LYS A 306 -13.21 20.70 -6.08
N SER A 307 -12.94 21.85 -6.67
CA SER A 307 -13.79 23.04 -6.60
C SER A 307 -14.49 23.29 -7.94
N ALA A 308 -15.79 23.62 -7.91
CA ALA A 308 -16.63 23.63 -9.12
C ALA A 308 -17.52 24.88 -9.27
N ASN A 309 -16.99 26.10 -9.02
CA ASN A 309 -17.79 27.33 -9.16
C ASN A 309 -17.03 28.51 -9.78
N GLU A 310 -17.75 29.37 -10.50
CA GLU A 310 -17.25 30.63 -11.09
C GLU A 310 -17.06 31.76 -10.03
N SER A 311 -17.00 31.41 -8.74
CA SER A 311 -16.82 32.36 -7.65
C SER A 311 -15.35 32.79 -7.54
N LYS A 312 -15.06 33.88 -6.81
CA LYS A 312 -13.67 34.38 -6.66
C LYS A 312 -12.81 33.52 -5.74
N ASN A 313 -13.38 32.53 -5.07
CA ASN A 313 -12.74 31.75 -4.01
C ASN A 313 -12.55 30.27 -4.41
N ASP A 314 -12.56 29.98 -5.71
CA ASP A 314 -12.44 28.66 -6.36
C ASP A 314 -11.06 28.03 -6.14
N ASP A 315 -10.77 27.63 -4.90
CA ASP A 315 -9.50 27.05 -4.47
C ASP A 315 -9.66 25.53 -4.26
N ALA A 316 -8.79 24.73 -4.87
CA ALA A 316 -8.71 23.29 -4.67
C ALA A 316 -7.29 22.89 -4.24
N GLY A 317 -7.15 22.23 -3.09
CA GLY A 317 -5.86 21.77 -2.60
C GLY A 317 -5.85 20.30 -2.21
N ALA A 318 -4.84 19.55 -2.64
CA ALA A 318 -4.71 18.12 -2.33
C ALA A 318 -3.28 17.74 -1.93
N ASP A 319 -3.10 17.29 -0.69
CA ASP A 319 -1.82 16.77 -0.21
C ASP A 319 -1.91 15.27 0.08
N GLY A 320 -1.06 14.46 -0.55
CA GLY A 320 -0.94 13.03 -0.22
C GLY A 320 -0.46 12.86 1.23
N ILE A 321 0.73 13.38 1.52
CA ILE A 321 1.27 13.54 2.86
C ILE A 321 1.52 15.02 3.11
N SER A 322 1.14 15.55 4.27
CA SER A 322 1.44 16.92 4.70
C SER A 322 2.09 16.91 6.08
N VAL A 323 3.29 17.49 6.22
CA VAL A 323 4.06 17.48 7.47
C VAL A 323 4.47 18.88 7.91
N THR A 324 4.29 19.14 9.21
CA THR A 324 4.87 20.28 9.92
C THR A 324 5.67 19.81 11.14
N ALA A 325 6.74 20.53 11.49
CA ALA A 325 7.58 20.16 12.63
C ALA A 325 8.20 21.38 13.32
N TYR A 326 7.93 21.49 14.62
CA TYR A 326 8.34 22.61 15.45
C TYR A 326 9.02 22.16 16.74
N ASN A 327 9.84 23.05 17.29
CA ASN A 327 10.49 22.94 18.59
C ASN A 327 11.29 21.62 18.76
N GLY A 328 12.01 21.21 17.71
CA GLY A 328 12.84 20.01 17.71
C GLY A 328 12.08 18.69 17.52
N GLY A 329 10.86 18.73 16.99
CA GLY A 329 10.06 17.54 16.68
C GLY A 329 10.76 16.65 15.65
N THR A 330 10.67 15.33 15.85
CA THR A 330 11.05 14.33 14.85
C THR A 330 9.77 13.69 14.30
N THR A 331 9.61 13.68 12.99
CA THR A 331 8.52 13.01 12.30
C THR A 331 9.09 11.91 11.40
N SER A 332 8.50 10.72 11.44
CA SER A 332 8.86 9.58 10.60
C SER A 332 7.60 8.99 9.97
N VAL A 333 7.46 9.11 8.64
CA VAL A 333 6.35 8.57 7.88
C VAL A 333 6.87 7.49 6.94
N THR A 334 6.25 6.31 6.95
CA THR A 334 6.52 5.23 6.00
C THR A 334 5.23 4.81 5.29
N VAL A 335 5.24 4.86 3.96
CA VAL A 335 4.15 4.38 3.10
C VAL A 335 4.69 3.24 2.24
N ASN A 336 4.13 2.04 2.39
CA ASN A 336 4.53 0.85 1.63
C ASN A 336 3.73 0.65 0.33
N GLY A 337 3.02 1.68 -0.12
CA GLY A 337 2.30 1.75 -1.39
C GLY A 337 2.61 3.03 -2.17
N ASP A 338 1.74 3.34 -3.12
CA ASP A 338 1.82 4.52 -3.97
C ASP A 338 1.12 5.73 -3.33
N ILE A 339 1.45 6.94 -3.78
CA ILE A 339 0.80 8.19 -3.37
C ILE A 339 0.36 8.96 -4.60
N THR A 340 -0.93 9.28 -4.66
CA THR A 340 -1.52 10.14 -5.69
C THR A 340 -2.31 11.28 -5.04
N ALA A 341 -2.02 12.50 -5.47
CA ALA A 341 -2.73 13.71 -5.06
C ALA A 341 -3.19 14.51 -6.29
N GLU A 342 -4.48 14.77 -6.40
CA GLU A 342 -5.09 15.47 -7.52
C GLU A 342 -5.96 16.63 -7.04
N ALA A 343 -5.75 17.83 -7.59
CA ALA A 343 -6.61 18.99 -7.36
C ALA A 343 -7.15 19.53 -8.68
N GLU A 344 -8.46 19.80 -8.72
CA GLU A 344 -9.14 20.40 -9.87
C GLU A 344 -9.96 21.62 -9.41
N ALA A 345 -9.56 22.80 -9.89
CA ALA A 345 -10.33 24.04 -9.78
C ALA A 345 -10.76 24.54 -11.17
N SER A 346 -11.79 25.38 -11.24
CA SER A 346 -12.23 25.99 -12.51
C SER A 346 -11.17 26.92 -13.09
N ASN A 347 -10.38 27.57 -12.23
CA ASN A 347 -9.13 28.22 -12.62
C ASN A 347 -7.92 27.44 -12.08
N LYS A 348 -7.10 26.92 -13.00
CA LYS A 348 -5.90 26.14 -12.68
C LYS A 348 -4.86 26.86 -11.82
N ASP A 349 -4.86 28.19 -11.78
CA ASP A 349 -3.96 28.95 -10.89
C ASP A 349 -4.32 28.79 -9.40
N TYR A 350 -5.49 28.22 -9.09
CA TYR A 350 -6.01 27.97 -7.73
C TYR A 350 -6.12 26.47 -7.42
N SER A 351 -5.59 25.60 -8.27
CA SER A 351 -5.39 24.18 -7.97
C SER A 351 -3.95 23.94 -7.54
N ASP A 352 -3.76 23.38 -6.34
CA ASP A 352 -2.46 23.04 -5.78
C ASP A 352 -2.49 21.61 -5.23
N ALA A 353 -1.76 20.69 -5.85
CA ALA A 353 -1.66 19.31 -5.39
C ALA A 353 -0.22 18.82 -5.31
N SER A 354 0.15 18.34 -4.13
CA SER A 354 1.45 17.76 -3.85
C SER A 354 1.32 16.32 -3.38
N GLY A 355 2.08 15.40 -3.99
CA GLY A 355 2.18 14.04 -3.45
C GLY A 355 2.74 14.04 -2.03
N ILE A 356 3.79 14.82 -1.79
CA ILE A 356 4.36 15.09 -0.47
C ILE A 356 4.48 16.61 -0.26
N SER A 357 3.97 17.12 0.85
CA SER A 357 4.04 18.52 1.26
C SER A 357 4.73 18.60 2.62
N VAL A 358 5.85 19.32 2.69
CA VAL A 358 6.59 19.56 3.92
C VAL A 358 6.71 21.06 4.10
N HIS A 359 6.20 21.58 5.21
CA HIS A 359 6.20 23.01 5.44
C HIS A 359 6.44 23.41 6.90
N ASN A 360 7.04 24.58 7.09
CA ASN A 360 7.32 25.19 8.40
C ASN A 360 8.15 24.29 9.33
N ILE A 361 9.34 23.90 8.89
CA ILE A 361 10.26 23.08 9.67
C ILE A 361 11.27 23.98 10.36
N ASP A 362 11.41 23.85 11.68
CA ASP A 362 12.43 24.63 12.40
C ASP A 362 13.81 23.99 12.44
N ASP A 363 14.81 24.79 12.80
CA ASP A 363 16.25 24.46 12.81
C ASP A 363 16.68 23.30 13.71
N LYS A 364 15.75 22.73 14.48
CA LYS A 364 16.00 21.58 15.36
C LYS A 364 15.18 20.35 14.98
N SER A 365 14.24 20.51 14.07
CA SER A 365 13.29 19.47 13.70
C SER A 365 13.82 18.59 12.58
N THR A 366 13.39 17.33 12.57
CA THR A 366 13.77 16.34 11.57
C THR A 366 12.53 15.68 11.00
N VAL A 367 12.38 15.68 9.68
CA VAL A 367 11.29 15.01 8.97
C VAL A 367 11.89 13.90 8.12
N ASN A 368 11.44 12.67 8.32
CA ASN A 368 11.82 11.50 7.52
C ASN A 368 10.57 10.94 6.85
N ILE A 369 10.54 10.92 5.53
CA ILE A 369 9.43 10.37 4.74
C ILE A 369 10.01 9.27 3.84
N THR A 370 9.47 8.06 3.93
CA THR A 370 9.84 6.93 3.06
C THR A 370 8.60 6.41 2.35
N VAL A 371 8.64 6.36 1.02
CA VAL A 371 7.59 5.81 0.16
C VAL A 371 8.20 4.67 -0.65
N LYS A 372 7.58 3.48 -0.61
CA LYS A 372 8.04 2.30 -1.38
C LYS A 372 7.49 2.27 -2.80
N GLY A 373 6.37 2.93 -3.03
CA GLY A 373 5.77 3.08 -4.35
C GLY A 373 6.23 4.33 -5.09
N ASP A 374 5.43 4.68 -6.09
CA ASP A 374 5.49 5.94 -6.83
C ASP A 374 4.78 7.07 -6.06
N VAL A 375 5.19 8.31 -6.32
CA VAL A 375 4.57 9.52 -5.79
C VAL A 375 4.22 10.45 -6.95
N SER A 376 2.96 10.85 -7.03
CA SER A 376 2.43 11.75 -8.06
C SER A 376 1.56 12.84 -7.47
N GLY A 377 1.83 14.10 -7.81
CA GLY A 377 0.92 15.23 -7.57
C GLY A 377 0.51 15.90 -8.88
N SER A 378 -0.73 16.38 -8.99
CA SER A 378 -1.18 17.11 -10.19
C SER A 378 -0.54 18.49 -10.36
N ASN A 379 0.24 18.97 -9.38
CA ASN A 379 1.16 20.09 -9.54
C ASN A 379 2.59 19.62 -9.29
N ASP A 380 2.90 19.27 -8.04
CA ASP A 380 4.25 18.92 -7.63
C ASP A 380 4.34 17.49 -7.07
N GLY A 381 5.41 16.77 -7.36
CA GLY A 381 5.66 15.47 -6.72
C GLY A 381 5.91 15.65 -5.23
N ALA A 382 6.85 16.53 -4.89
CA ALA A 382 7.14 16.95 -3.53
C ALA A 382 7.28 18.47 -3.44
N SER A 383 6.62 19.10 -2.47
CA SER A 383 6.70 20.52 -2.14
C SER A 383 7.37 20.69 -0.78
N VAL A 384 8.48 21.43 -0.71
CA VAL A 384 9.18 21.74 0.54
C VAL A 384 9.29 23.26 0.69
N SER A 385 8.60 23.80 1.69
CA SER A 385 8.58 25.24 1.95
C SER A 385 8.94 25.56 3.39
N ALA A 386 9.50 26.75 3.62
CA ALA A 386 9.80 27.23 4.97
C ALA A 386 10.62 26.22 5.80
N ASN A 387 11.75 25.74 5.26
CA ASN A 387 12.59 24.73 5.89
C ASN A 387 13.85 25.34 6.50
N ASP A 388 14.02 25.20 7.81
CA ASP A 388 15.28 25.45 8.52
C ASP A 388 15.89 24.18 9.14
N GLY A 389 15.16 23.06 9.13
CA GLY A 389 15.55 21.79 9.74
C GLY A 389 16.01 20.73 8.73
N GLU A 390 16.08 19.48 9.19
CA GLU A 390 16.50 18.34 8.36
C GLU A 390 15.27 17.66 7.73
N VAL A 391 15.22 17.59 6.40
CA VAL A 391 14.15 16.93 5.65
C VAL A 391 14.74 15.84 4.77
N ASN A 392 14.40 14.59 5.09
CA ASN A 392 14.84 13.40 4.38
C ASN A 392 13.63 12.77 3.66
N ILE A 393 13.61 12.82 2.34
CA ILE A 393 12.56 12.19 1.51
C ILE A 393 13.18 11.05 0.72
N ILE A 394 12.65 9.85 0.91
CA ILE A 394 13.07 8.62 0.21
C ILE A 394 11.87 8.09 -0.57
N VAL A 395 11.98 8.03 -1.89
CA VAL A 395 10.96 7.44 -2.76
C VAL A 395 11.63 6.32 -3.55
N ASP A 396 11.28 5.08 -3.26
CA ASP A 396 11.83 3.94 -3.99
C ASP A 396 11.42 4.01 -5.47
N GLY A 397 10.19 4.42 -5.76
CA GLY A 397 9.66 4.60 -7.12
C GLY A 397 9.98 5.94 -7.79
N THR A 398 9.07 6.35 -8.66
CA THR A 398 9.09 7.62 -9.39
C THR A 398 8.48 8.72 -8.54
N LEU A 399 9.18 9.85 -8.39
CA LEU A 399 8.61 11.10 -7.88
C LEU A 399 8.24 11.99 -9.07
N SER A 400 6.96 12.32 -9.19
CA SER A 400 6.42 12.98 -10.38
C SER A 400 5.43 14.10 -10.06
N GLY A 401 5.47 15.16 -10.86
CA GLY A 401 4.47 16.21 -10.85
C GLY A 401 4.26 16.81 -12.24
N ILE A 402 3.14 17.47 -12.48
CA ILE A 402 2.88 18.12 -13.78
C ILE A 402 3.76 19.35 -13.95
N ASP A 403 3.83 20.20 -12.93
CA ASP A 403 4.63 21.42 -12.91
C ASP A 403 6.08 21.08 -12.57
N SER A 404 6.34 20.42 -11.45
CA SER A 404 7.69 19.96 -11.11
C SER A 404 7.71 18.66 -10.31
N ALA A 405 8.80 17.89 -10.39
CA ALA A 405 8.94 16.73 -9.52
C ALA A 405 9.17 17.18 -8.07
N ILE A 406 9.92 18.27 -7.90
CA ILE A 406 10.25 18.87 -6.60
C ILE A 406 10.10 20.39 -6.68
N TYR A 407 9.22 20.94 -5.86
CA TYR A 407 9.12 22.36 -5.60
C TYR A 407 9.78 22.72 -4.28
N VAL A 408 10.56 23.82 -4.28
CA VAL A 408 11.10 24.39 -3.04
C VAL A 408 10.84 25.89 -2.94
N GLN A 409 10.51 26.35 -1.72
CA GLN A 409 10.29 27.76 -1.45
C GLN A 409 11.11 28.29 -0.27
N GLU A 410 11.87 29.35 -0.52
CA GLU A 410 12.48 30.21 0.51
C GLU A 410 11.53 31.35 0.86
N ILE A 411 11.41 31.65 2.15
CA ILE A 411 10.56 32.73 2.67
C ILE A 411 11.42 33.74 3.43
N ILE A 412 11.48 34.96 2.92
CA ILE A 412 12.17 36.08 3.56
C ILE A 412 11.13 37.04 4.15
N ASN A 413 11.17 37.21 5.47
CA ASN A 413 10.32 38.07 6.26
C ASN A 413 11.03 39.39 6.61
N ASN A 414 10.24 40.47 6.73
CA ASN A 414 10.79 41.80 7.00
C ASN A 414 11.21 41.95 8.48
N PRO A 415 12.44 42.45 8.78
CA PRO A 415 12.94 42.64 10.15
C PRO A 415 12.13 43.61 11.03
N ARG A 416 11.18 44.39 10.48
CA ARG A 416 10.32 45.30 11.26
C ARG A 416 9.17 44.62 12.01
N HIS A 417 8.81 43.38 11.66
CA HIS A 417 7.85 42.56 12.43
C HIS A 417 8.64 41.51 13.21
N SER A 418 9.04 41.84 14.43
CA SER A 418 10.05 41.15 15.24
C SER A 418 9.74 39.71 15.71
N ASN A 419 8.80 38.98 15.10
CA ASN A 419 8.44 37.62 15.50
C ASN A 419 8.34 36.60 14.34
N ARG A 420 8.64 36.96 13.08
CA ARG A 420 8.62 36.00 11.95
C ARG A 420 10.05 35.63 11.52
N ARG A 421 10.32 34.32 11.39
CA ARG A 421 11.63 33.76 10.99
C ARG A 421 11.78 33.77 9.46
N ASP A 422 12.96 34.08 8.98
CA ASP A 422 13.33 33.78 7.59
C ASP A 422 13.57 32.28 7.48
N TYR A 423 13.18 31.69 6.35
CA TYR A 423 13.38 30.29 6.06
C TYR A 423 14.06 30.16 4.70
N SER A 424 15.04 29.28 4.56
CA SER A 424 15.71 29.09 3.27
C SER A 424 15.25 27.83 2.54
N MET A 425 15.68 27.67 1.27
CA MET A 425 15.28 26.53 0.42
C MET A 425 15.90 25.21 0.88
N THR A 426 17.06 25.30 1.53
CA THR A 426 17.86 24.15 1.96
C THR A 426 18.04 24.12 3.48
N GLY A 427 17.52 25.10 4.21
CA GLY A 427 17.92 25.43 5.58
C GLY A 427 19.18 26.30 5.63
N GLU A 428 19.17 27.43 6.35
CA GLU A 428 20.43 28.12 6.69
C GLU A 428 21.21 27.29 7.74
N ASN A 429 20.48 26.42 8.47
CA ASN A 429 20.95 25.52 9.53
C ASN A 429 20.49 24.05 9.35
N GLY A 430 19.78 23.73 8.26
CA GLY A 430 19.17 22.42 7.97
C GLY A 430 19.62 21.88 6.61
N ASP A 431 19.17 20.67 6.24
CA ASP A 431 19.51 20.01 4.96
C ASP A 431 18.24 19.42 4.32
N LEU A 432 18.10 19.58 3.00
CA LEU A 432 17.12 18.85 2.18
C LEU A 432 17.81 17.69 1.48
N ASN A 433 17.52 16.46 1.92
CA ASN A 433 18.07 15.23 1.34
C ASN A 433 16.99 14.45 0.62
N ILE A 434 17.13 14.30 -0.69
CA ILE A 434 16.21 13.53 -1.51
C ILE A 434 16.94 12.31 -2.05
N THR A 435 16.35 11.13 -1.82
CA THR A 435 16.77 9.85 -2.41
C THR A 435 15.62 9.29 -3.21
N VAL A 436 15.83 9.07 -4.51
CA VAL A 436 14.73 8.70 -5.41
C VAL A 436 15.22 7.81 -6.55
N TRP A 437 14.42 6.87 -7.04
CA TRP A 437 14.79 6.15 -8.26
C TRP A 437 14.70 7.04 -9.49
N GLN A 438 13.56 7.68 -9.72
CA GLN A 438 13.33 8.52 -10.89
C GLN A 438 12.58 9.80 -10.56
N LEU A 439 13.00 10.92 -11.17
CA LEU A 439 12.23 12.15 -11.22
C LEU A 439 11.55 12.29 -12.58
N LYS A 440 10.28 12.71 -12.60
CA LYS A 440 9.57 13.08 -13.83
C LYS A 440 8.81 14.39 -13.65
N SER A 441 8.75 15.19 -14.70
CA SER A 441 7.85 16.32 -14.79
C SER A 441 7.31 16.44 -16.21
N ASP A 442 6.02 16.75 -16.35
CA ASP A 442 5.39 16.98 -17.66
C ASP A 442 5.82 18.30 -18.29
N SER A 443 6.27 19.26 -17.47
CA SER A 443 6.83 20.55 -17.92
C SER A 443 8.31 20.48 -18.31
N ASP A 444 8.94 19.30 -18.18
CA ASP A 444 10.39 19.06 -18.21
C ASP A 444 11.19 19.75 -17.07
N GLN A 445 10.52 20.48 -16.16
CA GLN A 445 11.17 21.11 -15.00
C GLN A 445 11.20 20.16 -13.80
N LEU A 446 12.29 19.42 -13.64
CA LEU A 446 12.43 18.46 -12.53
C LEU A 446 12.43 19.12 -11.14
N VAL A 447 13.07 20.29 -11.00
CA VAL A 447 13.09 21.07 -9.76
C VAL A 447 12.69 22.51 -10.07
N TYR A 448 11.73 23.05 -9.32
CA TYR A 448 11.38 24.47 -9.33
C TYR A 448 11.71 25.11 -7.99
N ALA A 449 12.50 26.18 -8.00
CA ALA A 449 12.91 26.87 -6.78
C ALA A 449 12.46 28.33 -6.81
N GLN A 450 11.75 28.77 -5.77
CA GLN A 450 11.20 30.12 -5.70
C GLN A 450 11.53 30.82 -4.38
N ARG A 451 12.03 32.05 -4.48
CA ARG A 451 12.16 32.96 -3.34
C ARG A 451 10.90 33.80 -3.22
N ARG A 452 10.32 33.83 -2.03
CA ARG A 452 9.21 34.69 -1.66
C ARG A 452 9.67 35.74 -0.65
N GLU A 453 9.61 37.02 -1.04
CA GLU A 453 9.98 38.13 -0.17
C GLU A 453 8.75 38.94 0.23
N TYR A 454 8.56 39.11 1.54
CA TYR A 454 7.57 40.02 2.11
C TYR A 454 8.23 41.36 2.44
N ARG A 455 8.11 42.37 1.56
CA ARG A 455 8.65 43.72 1.81
C ARG A 455 7.53 44.69 2.15
N ASP A 456 7.62 45.33 3.31
CA ASP A 456 6.75 46.46 3.62
C ASP A 456 7.50 47.76 3.35
N SER A 457 7.35 48.27 2.14
CA SER A 457 7.66 49.68 1.86
C SER A 457 6.36 50.46 2.06
N ASP A 458 6.21 51.04 3.25
CA ASP A 458 5.26 52.10 3.57
C ASP A 458 3.80 51.72 3.89
N GLY A 459 3.51 50.47 4.30
CA GLY A 459 2.16 50.02 4.69
C GLY A 459 1.34 49.43 3.54
N ASN A 460 1.99 49.19 2.41
CA ASN A 460 1.48 48.49 1.23
C ASN A 460 2.43 47.32 0.90
N GLY A 461 2.49 46.33 1.79
CA GLY A 461 3.39 45.18 1.64
C GLY A 461 3.40 44.61 0.21
N THR A 462 4.57 44.64 -0.44
CA THR A 462 4.81 43.99 -1.72
C THR A 462 5.27 42.56 -1.45
N ASN A 463 4.50 41.58 -1.94
CA ASN A 463 4.84 40.17 -1.96
C ASN A 463 5.49 39.86 -3.32
N SER A 464 6.81 39.69 -3.34
CA SER A 464 7.55 39.38 -4.57
C SER A 464 7.89 37.90 -4.61
N ARG A 465 7.66 37.27 -5.76
CA ARG A 465 8.07 35.89 -6.05
C ARG A 465 9.13 35.92 -7.16
N THR A 466 10.29 35.31 -6.90
CA THR A 466 11.42 35.29 -7.86
C THR A 466 11.97 33.88 -7.97
N GLU A 467 11.97 33.33 -9.17
CA GLU A 467 12.60 32.04 -9.49
C GLU A 467 14.11 32.05 -9.22
N GLN A 468 14.65 30.93 -8.71
CA GLN A 468 16.05 30.78 -8.31
C GLN A 468 16.72 29.64 -9.09
N LYS A 469 17.01 29.85 -10.38
CA LYS A 469 17.62 28.84 -11.26
C LYS A 469 18.94 28.25 -10.74
N ASP A 470 19.78 29.06 -10.12
CA ASP A 470 21.05 28.57 -9.55
C ASP A 470 20.82 27.57 -8.41
N LYS A 471 19.73 27.75 -7.64
CA LYS A 471 19.34 26.85 -6.56
C LYS A 471 18.68 25.57 -7.07
N GLU A 472 17.91 25.64 -8.15
CA GLU A 472 17.38 24.44 -8.82
C GLU A 472 18.51 23.48 -9.22
N GLU A 473 19.58 24.02 -9.83
CA GLU A 473 20.74 23.24 -10.25
C GLU A 473 21.59 22.73 -9.07
N GLU A 474 21.66 23.49 -7.97
CA GLU A 474 22.33 23.05 -6.73
C GLU A 474 21.59 21.85 -6.12
N ILE A 475 20.27 21.94 -6.01
CA ILE A 475 19.43 20.88 -5.46
C ILE A 475 19.53 19.63 -6.34
N LEU A 476 19.34 19.77 -7.66
CA LEU A 476 19.42 18.65 -8.61
C LEU A 476 20.72 17.85 -8.50
N LYS A 477 21.85 18.53 -8.32
CA LYS A 477 23.17 17.88 -8.16
C LYS A 477 23.33 17.13 -6.85
N ASN A 478 22.60 17.52 -5.81
CA ASN A 478 22.66 16.90 -4.50
C ASN A 478 21.66 15.74 -4.34
N ILE A 479 20.76 15.53 -5.30
CA ILE A 479 19.82 14.39 -5.27
C ILE A 479 20.58 13.07 -5.38
N ASN A 480 20.17 12.10 -4.57
CA ASN A 480 20.69 10.74 -4.56
C ASN A 480 19.80 9.85 -5.44
N TYR A 481 20.27 9.49 -6.63
CA TYR A 481 19.50 8.60 -7.52
C TYR A 481 19.75 7.13 -7.19
N ILE A 482 18.69 6.37 -6.95
CA ILE A 482 18.75 4.94 -6.68
C ILE A 482 19.14 4.20 -7.96
N ILE A 483 20.18 3.36 -7.87
CA ILE A 483 20.64 2.48 -8.94
C ILE A 483 20.12 1.07 -8.65
N ARG A 484 19.07 0.67 -9.38
CA ARG A 484 18.47 -0.66 -9.21
C ARG A 484 19.24 -1.70 -10.01
N THR A 485 19.33 -2.90 -9.45
CA THR A 485 19.94 -4.06 -10.09
C THR A 485 19.02 -5.25 -9.94
N ASP A 486 18.71 -5.93 -11.04
CA ASP A 486 17.99 -7.19 -11.01
C ASP A 486 18.86 -8.29 -10.37
N GLU A 487 18.19 -9.27 -9.77
CA GLU A 487 18.84 -10.54 -9.47
C GLU A 487 19.19 -11.26 -10.77
N VAL A 488 20.43 -11.75 -10.86
CA VAL A 488 20.94 -12.43 -12.05
C VAL A 488 21.25 -13.89 -11.72
N SER A 489 20.47 -14.82 -12.24
CA SER A 489 20.77 -16.26 -12.11
C SER A 489 22.15 -16.57 -12.72
N ASN A 490 23.01 -17.26 -11.97
CA ASN A 490 24.37 -17.65 -12.38
C ASN A 490 25.37 -16.49 -12.53
N GLY A 491 25.12 -15.36 -11.88
CA GLY A 491 26.11 -14.30 -11.74
C GLY A 491 25.73 -13.28 -10.67
N THR A 492 26.51 -12.21 -10.56
CA THR A 492 26.23 -11.10 -9.67
C THR A 492 26.59 -9.79 -10.36
N ILE A 493 25.74 -8.78 -10.19
CA ILE A 493 26.06 -7.40 -10.56
C ILE A 493 26.65 -6.74 -9.32
N THR A 494 27.83 -6.17 -9.46
CA THR A 494 28.49 -5.38 -8.42
C THR A 494 28.67 -3.97 -8.90
N LEU A 495 28.33 -3.02 -8.02
CA LEU A 495 28.45 -1.59 -8.27
C LEU A 495 29.65 -1.06 -7.50
N SER A 496 30.39 -0.16 -8.13
CA SER A 496 31.49 0.58 -7.51
C SER A 496 31.36 2.05 -7.86
N GLY A 497 31.63 2.92 -6.87
CA GLY A 497 31.36 4.34 -7.01
C GLY A 497 29.92 4.73 -6.65
N THR A 498 29.19 3.89 -5.92
CA THR A 498 27.90 4.25 -5.28
C THR A 498 28.09 4.53 -3.79
N THR A 499 27.13 5.23 -3.20
CA THR A 499 26.98 5.41 -1.74
C THR A 499 25.78 4.58 -1.27
N LEU A 500 25.86 3.97 -0.09
CA LEU A 500 24.72 3.26 0.49
C LEU A 500 23.91 4.22 1.38
N ILE A 501 22.69 4.57 0.96
CA ILE A 501 21.77 5.44 1.71
C ILE A 501 20.49 4.67 1.97
N SER A 502 20.15 4.47 3.25
CA SER A 502 18.93 3.76 3.68
C SER A 502 18.70 2.40 3.02
N GLY A 503 19.79 1.68 2.72
CA GLY A 503 19.77 0.37 2.07
C GLY A 503 19.84 0.39 0.54
N TYR A 504 19.83 1.57 -0.09
CA TYR A 504 19.91 1.73 -1.54
C TYR A 504 21.30 2.11 -2.00
N ASN A 505 21.75 1.53 -3.12
CA ASN A 505 22.91 2.03 -3.85
C ASN A 505 22.50 3.32 -4.57
N THR A 506 23.13 4.43 -4.22
CA THR A 506 22.84 5.74 -4.79
C THR A 506 24.06 6.36 -5.45
N ALA A 507 23.81 7.25 -6.40
CA ALA A 507 24.81 8.11 -7.02
C ALA A 507 24.16 9.42 -7.49
N HIS A 508 24.95 10.48 -7.62
CA HIS A 508 24.47 11.77 -8.11
C HIS A 508 24.43 11.82 -9.64
N GLU A 509 23.70 12.80 -10.20
CA GLU A 509 23.73 13.07 -11.63
C GLU A 509 25.18 13.23 -12.14
N SER A 510 25.47 12.70 -13.33
CA SER A 510 26.78 12.74 -13.98
C SER A 510 27.90 12.00 -13.24
N GLN A 511 27.62 11.38 -12.10
CA GLN A 511 28.58 10.51 -11.43
C GLN A 511 28.82 9.26 -12.27
N GLU A 512 30.08 8.83 -12.34
CA GLU A 512 30.46 7.57 -12.97
C GLU A 512 30.31 6.42 -11.97
N VAL A 513 29.49 5.43 -12.33
CA VAL A 513 29.34 4.18 -11.59
C VAL A 513 29.94 3.06 -12.42
N ILE A 514 30.87 2.32 -11.83
CA ILE A 514 31.48 1.15 -12.46
C ILE A 514 30.66 -0.08 -12.14
N ILE A 515 30.23 -0.76 -13.19
CA ILE A 515 29.43 -1.98 -13.15
C ILE A 515 30.33 -3.13 -13.54
N LYS A 516 30.43 -4.11 -12.64
CA LYS A 516 31.11 -5.37 -12.89
C LYS A 516 30.12 -6.51 -12.73
N VAL A 517 30.01 -7.32 -13.77
CA VAL A 517 29.23 -8.56 -13.72
C VAL A 517 30.19 -9.72 -13.52
N GLU A 518 30.05 -10.43 -12.42
CA GLU A 518 30.78 -11.67 -12.17
C GLU A 518 29.90 -12.83 -12.60
N THR A 519 30.42 -13.72 -13.44
CA THR A 519 29.71 -14.90 -13.89
C THR A 519 30.12 -16.13 -13.08
N ALA A 520 29.16 -17.00 -12.82
CA ALA A 520 29.44 -18.32 -12.27
C ALA A 520 30.26 -19.15 -13.29
N SER A 521 30.96 -20.16 -12.78
CA SER A 521 31.75 -21.06 -13.63
C SER A 521 30.89 -21.71 -14.71
N GLY A 522 31.37 -21.71 -15.95
CA GLY A 522 30.62 -22.23 -17.10
C GLY A 522 29.67 -21.22 -17.72
N TYR A 523 29.65 -19.96 -17.29
CA TYR A 523 28.85 -18.88 -17.87
C TYR A 523 29.71 -17.68 -18.30
N GLN A 524 29.27 -16.97 -19.33
CA GLN A 524 29.85 -15.74 -19.84
C GLN A 524 28.79 -14.64 -19.92
N LEU A 525 29.22 -13.38 -19.85
CA LEU A 525 28.34 -12.21 -20.02
C LEU A 525 28.07 -11.97 -21.50
N ASP A 526 26.80 -12.00 -21.89
CA ASP A 526 26.38 -11.64 -23.25
C ASP A 526 26.07 -10.14 -23.36
N ALA A 527 25.25 -9.62 -22.46
CA ALA A 527 24.81 -8.24 -22.47
C ALA A 527 24.48 -7.73 -21.06
N VAL A 528 24.62 -6.41 -20.89
CA VAL A 528 24.06 -5.68 -19.75
C VAL A 528 22.92 -4.85 -20.30
N LYS A 529 21.71 -5.02 -19.75
CA LYS A 529 20.56 -4.15 -20.00
C LYS A 529 20.58 -3.01 -18.99
N ASN A 530 20.14 -1.85 -19.43
CA ASN A 530 20.39 -0.58 -18.75
C ASN A 530 19.22 0.40 -18.91
N GLY A 531 18.02 -0.10 -19.23
CA GLY A 531 16.86 0.73 -19.55
C GLY A 531 17.19 1.80 -20.59
N ASN A 532 16.88 3.05 -20.25
CA ASN A 532 17.17 4.24 -21.08
C ASN A 532 18.54 4.90 -20.78
N SER A 533 19.34 4.33 -19.89
CA SER A 533 20.64 4.91 -19.48
C SER A 533 21.72 4.65 -20.53
N THR A 534 22.85 5.37 -20.49
CA THR A 534 24.00 5.13 -21.38
C THR A 534 25.10 4.37 -20.67
N LEU A 535 25.54 3.24 -21.24
CA LEU A 535 26.68 2.46 -20.74
C LEU A 535 27.85 2.49 -21.73
N THR A 536 29.06 2.67 -21.20
CA THR A 536 30.31 2.53 -21.96
C THR A 536 31.07 1.29 -21.52
N LYS A 537 31.39 0.38 -22.45
CA LYS A 537 32.19 -0.81 -22.14
C LYS A 537 33.67 -0.46 -22.05
N ASN A 538 34.30 -0.82 -20.94
CA ASN A 538 35.71 -0.59 -20.68
C ASN A 538 36.59 -1.72 -21.24
N ALA A 539 37.89 -1.43 -21.41
CA ALA A 539 38.86 -2.40 -21.94
C ALA A 539 39.08 -3.60 -21.00
N ASP A 540 38.82 -3.45 -19.70
CA ASP A 540 38.94 -4.50 -18.68
C ASP A 540 37.69 -5.38 -18.56
N GLY A 541 36.65 -5.13 -19.38
CA GLY A 541 35.40 -5.88 -19.39
C GLY A 541 34.32 -5.34 -18.44
N THR A 542 34.61 -4.32 -17.65
CA THR A 542 33.59 -3.59 -16.86
C THR A 542 32.80 -2.61 -17.73
N TYR A 543 31.73 -2.04 -17.18
CA TYR A 543 30.92 -1.01 -17.83
C TYR A 543 30.91 0.25 -16.95
N THR A 544 31.03 1.42 -17.56
CA THR A 544 30.84 2.70 -16.90
C THR A 544 29.45 3.23 -17.24
N LEU A 545 28.64 3.45 -16.21
CA LEU A 545 27.40 4.21 -16.25
C LEU A 545 27.71 5.65 -15.88
N VAL A 546 27.25 6.59 -16.70
CA VAL A 546 27.11 7.99 -16.28
C VAL A 546 25.67 8.17 -15.86
N VAL A 547 25.42 8.47 -14.57
CA VAL A 547 24.06 8.57 -14.04
C VAL A 547 23.32 9.70 -14.76
N PRO A 548 22.17 9.40 -15.42
CA PRO A 548 21.41 10.40 -16.14
C PRO A 548 20.76 11.40 -15.18
N ARG A 549 20.55 12.63 -15.68
CA ARG A 549 19.71 13.63 -15.02
C ARG A 549 18.31 13.05 -14.80
N GLY A 550 17.79 13.16 -13.58
CA GLY A 550 16.50 12.58 -13.21
C GLY A 550 16.51 11.08 -12.90
N GLY A 551 17.66 10.40 -12.98
CA GLY A 551 17.77 8.99 -12.58
C GLY A 551 17.02 8.02 -13.51
N GLY A 552 16.30 7.05 -12.92
CA GLY A 552 15.60 5.99 -13.65
C GLY A 552 16.53 4.87 -14.12
N VAL A 553 17.58 4.58 -13.35
CA VAL A 553 18.56 3.54 -13.69
C VAL A 553 18.09 2.19 -13.16
N GLU A 554 17.96 1.23 -14.07
CA GLU A 554 17.71 -0.17 -13.78
C GLU A 554 18.65 -1.03 -14.62
N LEU A 555 19.45 -1.84 -13.94
CA LEU A 555 20.49 -2.65 -14.53
C LEU A 555 20.15 -4.13 -14.43
N SER A 556 20.31 -4.86 -15.53
CA SER A 556 20.24 -6.31 -15.50
C SER A 556 21.28 -6.93 -16.42
N ALA A 557 21.62 -8.20 -16.22
CA ALA A 557 22.63 -8.87 -17.03
C ALA A 557 22.04 -10.13 -17.67
N VAL A 558 22.45 -10.37 -18.91
CA VAL A 558 22.14 -11.57 -19.68
C VAL A 558 23.40 -12.41 -19.75
N LEU A 559 23.33 -13.62 -19.19
CA LEU A 559 24.44 -14.57 -19.16
C LEU A 559 24.13 -15.77 -20.05
N SER A 560 25.15 -16.32 -20.71
CA SER A 560 25.06 -17.55 -21.50
C SER A 560 26.06 -18.60 -21.02
N ALA A 561 25.72 -19.88 -21.19
CA ALA A 561 26.62 -20.97 -20.86
C ALA A 561 27.77 -21.08 -21.88
N ILE A 562 28.99 -21.26 -21.38
CA ILE A 562 30.19 -21.52 -22.18
C ILE A 562 30.15 -22.98 -22.65
N ARG A 563 30.10 -23.19 -23.96
CA ARG A 563 30.20 -24.53 -24.55
C ARG A 563 31.63 -25.07 -24.41
N HIS A 564 31.80 -26.09 -23.57
CA HIS A 564 32.98 -26.95 -23.65
C HIS A 564 32.84 -27.91 -24.83
N SER A 565 33.62 -27.69 -25.88
CA SER A 565 33.83 -28.73 -26.89
C SER A 565 34.69 -29.84 -26.28
N SER A 566 34.07 -30.91 -25.81
CA SER A 566 34.78 -32.17 -25.66
C SER A 566 35.08 -32.69 -27.05
N ASP A 567 36.31 -32.50 -27.52
CA ASP A 567 36.86 -33.23 -28.65
C ASP A 567 36.70 -34.73 -28.36
N SER A 568 35.76 -35.34 -29.07
CA SER A 568 35.76 -36.77 -29.33
C SER A 568 36.27 -36.94 -30.75
N SER A 569 37.55 -37.30 -30.82
CA SER A 569 38.14 -37.96 -31.97
C SER A 569 37.31 -39.19 -32.35
N ASP A 570 36.91 -39.31 -33.61
CA ASP A 570 37.19 -40.48 -34.47
C ASP A 570 36.66 -40.30 -35.92
N ASP A 571 37.60 -40.41 -36.85
CA ASP A 571 37.57 -41.03 -38.19
C ASP A 571 36.64 -40.58 -39.35
N SER A 572 37.27 -39.84 -40.28
CA SER A 572 37.47 -40.13 -41.73
C SER A 572 36.31 -40.56 -42.66
N SER A 573 36.01 -39.75 -43.71
CA SER A 573 36.63 -39.88 -45.06
C SER A 573 35.90 -39.12 -46.19
N SER A 574 36.72 -38.41 -46.99
CA SER A 574 36.69 -38.12 -48.44
C SER A 574 35.43 -37.68 -49.21
N GLY A 575 35.56 -36.55 -49.92
CA GLY A 575 34.81 -36.27 -51.16
C GLY A 575 35.00 -34.84 -51.70
N SER A 576 35.95 -34.65 -52.62
CA SER A 576 36.26 -33.38 -53.30
C SER A 576 35.18 -32.94 -54.31
N GLY A 577 35.01 -31.62 -54.50
CA GLY A 577 34.29 -31.06 -55.65
C GLY A 577 34.26 -29.53 -55.68
N SER A 578 35.09 -28.93 -56.54
CA SER A 578 35.21 -27.48 -56.77
C SER A 578 34.06 -26.91 -57.61
N GLY A 579 33.68 -25.65 -57.37
CA GLY A 579 32.82 -24.88 -58.29
C GLY A 579 32.61 -23.43 -57.86
N ALA A 580 33.12 -22.49 -58.67
CA ALA A 580 32.95 -21.04 -58.54
C ALA A 580 31.83 -20.50 -59.46
N ASN A 581 31.47 -19.22 -59.27
CA ASN A 581 30.41 -18.38 -59.89
C ASN A 581 29.05 -18.48 -59.18
N GLY A 582 28.31 -17.41 -58.86
CA GLY A 582 28.39 -15.98 -59.15
C GLY A 582 26.97 -15.39 -59.17
N LEU A 583 26.85 -14.11 -58.77
CA LEU A 583 25.78 -13.14 -59.11
C LEU A 583 24.44 -13.10 -58.32
N SER A 584 24.26 -11.90 -57.72
CA SER A 584 23.10 -10.99 -57.74
C SER A 584 21.77 -11.35 -57.07
N GLY A 585 21.54 -10.71 -55.91
CA GLY A 585 20.42 -9.82 -55.54
C GLY A 585 18.98 -10.15 -55.96
N ASN A 586 18.08 -10.21 -54.98
CA ASN A 586 17.01 -9.21 -54.83
C ASN A 586 16.36 -9.24 -53.43
N THR A 587 15.89 -8.07 -53.02
CA THR A 587 15.28 -7.66 -51.76
C THR A 587 13.86 -8.21 -51.53
N ALA A 588 13.53 -8.45 -50.25
CA ALA A 588 12.27 -8.08 -49.55
C ALA A 588 11.57 -9.23 -48.77
N GLY A 589 11.36 -8.99 -47.47
CA GLY A 589 10.16 -9.42 -46.75
C GLY A 589 10.34 -10.46 -45.65
N GLY A 590 10.42 -9.99 -44.40
CA GLY A 590 10.24 -10.81 -43.19
C GLY A 590 11.46 -10.79 -42.28
N ASN A 591 11.44 -9.93 -41.25
CA ASN A 591 12.41 -9.98 -40.16
C ASN A 591 12.09 -11.20 -39.28
N GLN A 592 12.52 -12.39 -39.71
CA GLN A 592 12.48 -13.61 -38.90
C GLN A 592 13.86 -13.80 -38.25
N SER A 593 13.97 -13.39 -36.99
CA SER A 593 15.10 -13.76 -36.14
C SER A 593 14.79 -15.10 -35.50
N GLY A 594 15.35 -16.18 -36.05
CA GLY A 594 15.33 -17.51 -35.44
C GLY A 594 16.55 -17.66 -34.53
N SER A 595 16.33 -17.80 -33.22
CA SER A 595 17.39 -18.08 -32.25
C SER A 595 17.26 -19.54 -31.80
N THR A 596 18.31 -20.35 -32.01
CA THR A 596 18.39 -21.73 -31.51
C THR A 596 19.27 -21.77 -30.26
N MET A 597 18.71 -22.20 -29.14
CA MET A 597 19.33 -22.23 -27.81
C MET A 597 19.18 -23.62 -27.19
N THR A 598 20.02 -23.99 -26.23
CA THR A 598 19.89 -25.25 -25.49
C THR A 598 19.48 -24.91 -24.06
N SER A 599 18.32 -25.41 -23.64
CA SER A 599 17.74 -25.19 -22.31
C SER A 599 18.44 -25.98 -21.21
N GLU A 600 18.21 -25.60 -19.96
CA GLU A 600 18.76 -26.27 -18.77
C GLU A 600 18.31 -27.74 -18.66
N SER A 601 17.14 -28.06 -19.22
CA SER A 601 16.61 -29.42 -19.28
C SER A 601 17.35 -30.32 -20.30
N GLY A 602 18.22 -29.74 -21.13
CA GLY A 602 18.90 -30.40 -22.24
C GLY A 602 18.16 -30.31 -23.57
N ALA A 603 17.02 -29.62 -23.65
CA ALA A 603 16.25 -29.46 -24.88
C ALA A 603 16.84 -28.38 -25.81
N SER A 604 16.87 -28.62 -27.12
CA SER A 604 17.13 -27.61 -28.15
C SER A 604 15.85 -26.83 -28.44
N VAL A 605 15.92 -25.51 -28.30
CA VAL A 605 14.80 -24.57 -28.35
C VAL A 605 15.02 -23.62 -29.52
N ASN A 606 14.11 -23.58 -30.48
CA ASN A 606 14.15 -22.71 -31.65
C ASN A 606 12.91 -21.82 -31.68
N THR A 607 13.09 -20.52 -31.45
CA THR A 607 11.98 -19.57 -31.32
C THR A 607 11.84 -18.70 -32.55
N THR A 608 10.60 -18.55 -33.00
CA THR A 608 10.18 -17.64 -34.06
C THR A 608 9.13 -16.69 -33.53
N THR A 609 9.34 -15.38 -33.75
CA THR A 609 8.37 -14.35 -33.34
C THR A 609 7.86 -13.61 -34.56
N SER A 610 6.57 -13.33 -34.58
CA SER A 610 5.90 -12.51 -35.59
C SER A 610 4.90 -11.59 -34.91
N GLU A 611 4.76 -10.38 -35.42
CA GLU A 611 3.80 -9.41 -34.92
C GLU A 611 2.93 -8.94 -36.09
N SER A 612 1.61 -9.02 -35.90
CA SER A 612 0.63 -8.60 -36.90
C SER A 612 -0.67 -8.20 -36.22
N ASN A 613 -1.26 -7.07 -36.62
CA ASN A 613 -2.54 -6.56 -36.11
C ASN A 613 -2.61 -6.43 -34.56
N GLY A 614 -1.52 -5.99 -33.91
CA GLY A 614 -1.48 -5.79 -32.45
C GLY A 614 -1.43 -7.09 -31.62
N VAL A 615 -1.22 -8.24 -32.29
CA VAL A 615 -0.99 -9.53 -31.63
C VAL A 615 0.46 -9.93 -31.84
N LYS A 616 1.18 -10.13 -30.74
CA LYS A 616 2.54 -10.68 -30.75
C LYS A 616 2.45 -12.20 -30.61
N SER A 617 2.83 -12.91 -31.65
CA SER A 617 2.82 -14.37 -31.69
C SER A 617 4.23 -14.92 -31.68
N THR A 618 4.52 -15.79 -30.73
CA THR A 618 5.80 -16.48 -30.58
C THR A 618 5.55 -17.99 -30.68
N THR A 619 6.19 -18.66 -31.63
CA THR A 619 6.20 -20.11 -31.73
C THR A 619 7.59 -20.62 -31.44
N THR A 620 7.72 -21.49 -30.46
CA THR A 620 8.97 -22.10 -30.04
C THR A 620 8.92 -23.61 -30.28
N GLN A 621 9.79 -24.11 -31.14
CA GLN A 621 9.99 -25.55 -31.35
C GLN A 621 11.03 -26.06 -30.35
N ILE A 622 10.71 -27.13 -29.64
CA ILE A 622 11.53 -27.73 -28.59
C ILE A 622 11.84 -29.16 -29.01
N THR A 623 13.12 -29.53 -28.99
CA THR A 623 13.58 -30.89 -29.26
C THR A 623 14.36 -31.43 -28.06
N ILE A 624 13.87 -32.51 -27.44
CA ILE A 624 14.50 -33.15 -26.27
C ILE A 624 14.72 -34.63 -26.60
N GLY A 625 15.97 -35.08 -26.66
CA GLY A 625 16.29 -36.41 -27.19
C GLY A 625 15.83 -36.56 -28.65
N ASP A 626 15.00 -37.58 -28.93
CA ASP A 626 14.37 -37.83 -30.23
C ASP A 626 12.95 -37.25 -30.35
N LYS A 627 12.52 -36.46 -29.36
CA LYS A 627 11.16 -35.91 -29.24
C LYS A 627 11.10 -34.45 -29.66
N THR A 628 9.97 -34.05 -30.25
CA THR A 628 9.74 -32.67 -30.68
C THR A 628 8.36 -32.19 -30.28
N ALA A 629 8.31 -31.00 -29.69
CA ALA A 629 7.12 -30.29 -29.27
C ALA A 629 7.17 -28.82 -29.71
N ASN A 630 6.02 -28.15 -29.70
CA ASN A 630 5.92 -26.73 -29.97
C ASN A 630 5.13 -26.05 -28.85
N VAL A 631 5.63 -24.90 -28.40
CA VAL A 631 4.94 -23.97 -27.51
C VAL A 631 4.64 -22.71 -28.30
N ALA A 632 3.36 -22.42 -28.52
CA ALA A 632 2.90 -21.25 -29.23
C ALA A 632 2.20 -20.30 -28.27
N THR A 633 2.70 -19.08 -28.16
CA THR A 633 2.16 -18.03 -27.29
C THR A 633 1.66 -16.87 -28.15
N SER A 634 0.46 -16.38 -27.87
CA SER A 634 -0.07 -15.13 -28.43
C SER A 634 -0.36 -14.16 -27.30
N VAL A 635 0.17 -12.95 -27.40
CA VAL A 635 -0.12 -11.84 -26.49
C VAL A 635 -0.93 -10.79 -27.23
N THR A 636 -2.07 -10.41 -26.66
CA THR A 636 -2.90 -9.31 -27.15
C THR A 636 -2.98 -8.24 -26.08
N SER A 637 -2.71 -6.99 -26.44
CA SER A 637 -2.81 -5.84 -25.55
C SER A 637 -3.98 -4.97 -25.99
N ALA A 638 -4.95 -4.75 -25.09
CA ALA A 638 -6.10 -3.89 -25.34
C ALA A 638 -6.53 -3.20 -24.04
N ASN A 639 -6.76 -1.89 -24.08
CA ASN A 639 -7.23 -1.09 -22.93
C ASN A 639 -6.38 -1.30 -21.64
N GLY A 640 -5.05 -1.24 -21.75
CA GLY A 640 -4.16 -1.43 -20.59
C GLY A 640 -4.04 -2.87 -20.07
N GLN A 641 -4.85 -3.82 -20.57
CA GLN A 641 -4.82 -5.22 -20.19
C GLN A 641 -4.03 -6.06 -21.20
N ASN A 642 -3.17 -6.94 -20.68
CA ASN A 642 -2.47 -7.96 -21.48
C ASN A 642 -3.15 -9.32 -21.31
N THR A 643 -3.53 -9.93 -22.43
CA THR A 643 -4.03 -11.31 -22.47
C THR A 643 -3.00 -12.20 -23.15
N THR A 644 -2.45 -13.15 -22.40
CA THR A 644 -1.51 -14.16 -22.88
C THR A 644 -2.21 -15.50 -23.01
N LEU A 645 -2.20 -16.07 -24.20
CA LEU A 645 -2.70 -17.42 -24.47
C LEU A 645 -1.57 -18.30 -25.00
N ARG A 646 -1.32 -19.44 -24.36
CA ARG A 646 -0.25 -20.37 -24.71
C ARG A 646 -0.79 -21.77 -24.98
N PHE A 647 -0.36 -22.36 -26.09
CA PHE A 647 -0.68 -23.71 -26.52
C PHE A 647 0.58 -24.57 -26.54
N VAL A 648 0.45 -25.79 -26.06
CA VAL A 648 1.50 -26.81 -26.13
C VAL A 648 1.03 -27.94 -27.03
N SER A 649 1.88 -28.38 -27.95
CA SER A 649 1.58 -29.47 -28.90
C SER A 649 2.82 -30.30 -29.21
N GLY A 650 2.63 -31.50 -29.75
CA GLY A 650 3.71 -32.44 -30.08
C GLY A 650 3.89 -33.54 -29.03
N ASP A 651 5.01 -34.26 -29.10
CA ASP A 651 5.28 -35.42 -28.26
C ASP A 651 6.44 -35.14 -27.30
N ILE A 652 6.21 -35.38 -26.00
CA ILE A 652 7.25 -35.39 -24.96
C ILE A 652 7.23 -36.69 -24.13
N ALA A 653 6.46 -37.69 -24.55
CA ALA A 653 6.31 -38.94 -23.81
C ALA A 653 7.64 -39.71 -23.78
N GLY A 654 8.05 -40.14 -22.57
CA GLY A 654 9.34 -40.79 -22.35
C GLY A 654 10.55 -39.84 -22.34
N ALA A 655 10.37 -38.53 -22.58
CA ALA A 655 11.46 -37.57 -22.50
C ALA A 655 11.91 -37.39 -21.04
N THR A 656 13.22 -37.22 -20.85
CA THR A 656 13.80 -36.88 -19.54
C THR A 656 14.29 -35.45 -19.58
N PHE A 657 13.75 -34.63 -18.68
CA PHE A 657 14.13 -33.23 -18.50
C PHE A 657 15.10 -33.15 -17.31
N ASN A 658 16.33 -32.72 -17.56
CA ASN A 658 17.33 -32.57 -16.49
C ASN A 658 16.81 -31.65 -15.38
N GLY A 659 17.05 -32.01 -14.12
CA GLY A 659 16.59 -31.26 -12.94
C GLY A 659 15.12 -31.48 -12.58
N VAL A 660 14.27 -31.90 -13.53
CA VAL A 660 12.85 -32.14 -13.28
C VAL A 660 12.56 -33.62 -13.10
N GLY A 661 12.75 -34.44 -14.14
CA GLY A 661 12.35 -35.85 -14.12
C GLY A 661 12.04 -36.45 -15.49
N THR A 662 11.49 -37.66 -15.49
CA THR A 662 11.13 -38.40 -16.72
C THR A 662 9.63 -38.44 -16.90
N VAL A 663 9.16 -38.03 -18.08
CA VAL A 663 7.76 -38.12 -18.49
C VAL A 663 7.42 -39.58 -18.80
N SER A 664 6.25 -40.04 -18.37
CA SER A 664 5.77 -41.40 -18.61
C SER A 664 5.66 -41.70 -20.12
N ALA A 665 5.69 -42.99 -20.46
CA ALA A 665 5.59 -43.43 -21.85
C ALA A 665 4.25 -43.07 -22.53
N ASP A 666 3.22 -42.76 -21.76
CA ASP A 666 1.92 -42.28 -22.24
C ASP A 666 1.79 -40.74 -22.22
N GLY A 667 2.82 -40.01 -21.75
CA GLY A 667 2.83 -38.55 -21.71
C GLY A 667 1.96 -37.91 -20.62
N THR A 668 1.32 -38.70 -19.75
CA THR A 668 0.30 -38.21 -18.80
C THR A 668 0.85 -37.82 -17.43
N THR A 669 2.05 -38.27 -17.08
CA THR A 669 2.67 -37.99 -15.78
C THR A 669 4.17 -37.74 -15.92
N VAL A 670 4.75 -37.06 -14.94
CA VAL A 670 6.20 -36.94 -14.77
C VAL A 670 6.60 -37.52 -13.43
N THR A 671 7.63 -38.36 -13.41
CA THR A 671 8.26 -38.80 -12.18
C THR A 671 9.48 -37.92 -11.93
N THR A 672 9.45 -37.15 -10.85
CA THR A 672 10.52 -36.21 -10.52
C THR A 672 11.80 -36.91 -10.11
N VAL A 673 12.91 -36.18 -10.05
CA VAL A 673 14.18 -36.68 -9.51
C VAL A 673 14.09 -37.14 -8.04
N SER A 674 13.13 -36.61 -7.26
CA SER A 674 12.81 -37.03 -5.90
C SER A 674 11.96 -38.31 -5.83
N GLY A 675 11.46 -38.80 -6.96
CA GLY A 675 10.62 -39.99 -7.08
C GLY A 675 9.11 -39.73 -6.91
N GLU A 676 8.69 -38.47 -6.83
CA GLU A 676 7.28 -38.07 -6.77
C GLU A 676 6.66 -38.08 -8.17
N THR A 677 5.35 -38.30 -8.27
CA THR A 677 4.65 -38.36 -9.56
C THR A 677 3.57 -37.29 -9.64
N PHE A 678 3.62 -36.48 -10.69
CA PHE A 678 2.67 -35.40 -10.95
C PHE A 678 2.06 -35.52 -12.34
N ALA A 679 0.87 -34.95 -12.53
CA ALA A 679 0.19 -34.95 -13.82
C ALA A 679 0.89 -34.01 -14.81
N VAL A 680 0.98 -34.43 -16.08
CA VAL A 680 1.45 -33.59 -17.20
C VAL A 680 0.26 -33.16 -18.04
N THR A 681 0.18 -31.88 -18.38
CA THR A 681 -0.94 -31.31 -19.14
C THR A 681 -0.49 -30.54 -20.38
N SER A 682 -1.26 -30.70 -21.46
CA SER A 682 -1.16 -29.87 -22.67
C SER A 682 -2.35 -28.91 -22.81
N ALA A 683 -3.16 -28.76 -21.76
CA ALA A 683 -4.26 -27.80 -21.76
C ALA A 683 -3.73 -26.37 -22.00
N PRO A 684 -4.38 -25.55 -22.83
CA PRO A 684 -3.94 -24.18 -23.05
C PRO A 684 -3.86 -23.38 -21.75
N VAL A 685 -2.87 -22.50 -21.64
CA VAL A 685 -2.73 -21.57 -20.53
C VAL A 685 -3.26 -20.21 -20.95
N LEU A 686 -4.16 -19.64 -20.14
CA LEU A 686 -4.63 -18.27 -20.27
C LEU A 686 -4.15 -17.48 -19.05
N VAL A 687 -3.46 -16.37 -19.28
CA VAL A 687 -3.09 -15.39 -18.25
C VAL A 687 -3.62 -14.03 -18.69
N ILE A 688 -4.35 -13.37 -17.79
CA ILE A 688 -4.84 -12.01 -17.98
C ILE A 688 -4.17 -11.15 -16.92
N THR A 689 -3.43 -10.14 -17.37
CA THR A 689 -2.78 -9.16 -16.51
C THR A 689 -3.46 -7.82 -16.72
N SER A 690 -4.10 -7.28 -15.69
CA SER A 690 -4.76 -5.98 -15.72
C SER A 690 -3.75 -4.83 -15.68
N GLU A 691 -4.23 -3.61 -15.93
CA GLU A 691 -3.44 -2.38 -15.98
C GLU A 691 -2.70 -2.09 -14.65
N ASN A 692 -3.27 -2.52 -13.53
CA ASN A 692 -2.67 -2.43 -12.19
C ASN A 692 -1.68 -3.57 -11.86
N GLY A 693 -1.25 -4.36 -12.85
CA GLY A 693 -0.29 -5.45 -12.65
C GLY A 693 -0.83 -6.72 -11.99
N GLN A 694 -2.11 -6.76 -11.59
CA GLN A 694 -2.71 -8.00 -11.07
C GLN A 694 -2.90 -9.02 -12.20
N SER A 695 -2.51 -10.28 -11.94
CA SER A 695 -2.63 -11.36 -12.90
C SER A 695 -3.55 -12.47 -12.40
N MET A 696 -4.38 -12.97 -13.33
CA MET A 696 -5.18 -14.16 -13.14
C MET A 696 -4.87 -15.15 -14.26
N GLY A 697 -4.34 -16.31 -13.88
CA GLY A 697 -4.00 -17.37 -14.81
C GLY A 697 -4.76 -18.66 -14.55
N CYS A 698 -4.99 -19.47 -15.60
CA CYS A 698 -5.54 -20.82 -15.47
C CYS A 698 -5.15 -21.71 -16.65
N PHE A 699 -5.29 -23.03 -16.46
CA PHE A 699 -5.43 -23.96 -17.58
C PHE A 699 -6.88 -23.91 -18.08
N VAL A 700 -7.06 -23.85 -19.38
CA VAL A 700 -8.36 -23.74 -20.04
C VAL A 700 -8.74 -25.09 -20.65
N ASP A 701 -9.97 -25.52 -20.43
CA ASP A 701 -10.55 -26.64 -21.17
C ASP A 701 -10.81 -26.21 -22.62
N PRO A 702 -10.16 -26.84 -23.62
CA PRO A 702 -10.30 -26.45 -25.02
C PRO A 702 -11.72 -26.68 -25.59
N GLN A 703 -12.58 -27.46 -24.94
CA GLN A 703 -13.96 -27.67 -25.37
C GLN A 703 -14.93 -26.62 -24.82
N THR A 704 -14.71 -26.17 -23.58
CA THR A 704 -15.66 -25.31 -22.86
C THR A 704 -15.16 -23.88 -22.68
N GLY A 705 -13.85 -23.63 -22.80
CA GLY A 705 -13.22 -22.34 -22.54
C GLY A 705 -13.14 -21.98 -21.05
N ALA A 706 -13.56 -22.88 -20.16
CA ALA A 706 -13.57 -22.65 -18.71
C ALA A 706 -12.25 -23.10 -18.06
N PRO A 707 -11.92 -22.58 -16.86
CA PRO A 707 -10.80 -23.08 -16.07
C PRO A 707 -10.94 -24.57 -15.75
N VAL A 708 -9.82 -25.30 -15.77
CA VAL A 708 -9.77 -26.72 -15.39
C VAL A 708 -9.81 -26.86 -13.86
N ALA A 709 -11.02 -26.89 -13.29
CA ALA A 709 -11.24 -27.02 -11.85
C ALA A 709 -11.33 -28.48 -11.40
N THR A 710 -10.61 -28.84 -10.34
CA THR A 710 -10.59 -30.21 -9.77
C THR A 710 -11.19 -30.31 -8.37
N GLY A 711 -11.55 -29.18 -7.76
CA GLY A 711 -12.11 -29.12 -6.40
C GLY A 711 -11.09 -29.31 -5.27
N LYS A 712 -9.79 -29.35 -5.60
CA LYS A 712 -8.68 -29.41 -4.63
C LYS A 712 -7.44 -28.74 -5.22
N THR A 713 -6.48 -28.39 -4.37
CA THR A 713 -5.16 -27.93 -4.83
C THR A 713 -4.44 -29.03 -5.61
N GLU A 714 -3.97 -28.71 -6.80
CA GLU A 714 -3.30 -29.62 -7.73
C GLU A 714 -2.01 -29.00 -8.26
N VAL A 715 -1.06 -29.83 -8.66
CA VAL A 715 0.17 -29.41 -9.34
C VAL A 715 0.24 -30.10 -10.70
N TYR A 716 0.28 -29.30 -11.75
CA TYR A 716 0.42 -29.79 -13.12
C TYR A 716 1.76 -29.39 -13.70
N TYR A 717 2.37 -30.32 -14.42
CA TYR A 717 3.56 -30.05 -15.20
C TYR A 717 3.20 -29.72 -16.64
N GLN A 718 3.73 -28.63 -17.17
CA GLN A 718 3.57 -28.26 -18.58
C GLN A 718 4.90 -27.80 -19.18
N LEU A 719 5.10 -28.08 -20.47
CA LEU A 719 6.27 -27.62 -21.22
C LEU A 719 6.20 -26.11 -21.45
N GLY A 720 7.19 -25.39 -20.94
CA GLY A 720 7.40 -23.96 -21.17
C GLY A 720 8.11 -23.65 -22.48
N ALA A 721 7.99 -22.41 -22.93
CA ALA A 721 8.66 -21.92 -24.14
C ALA A 721 10.20 -21.89 -24.00
N ASP A 722 10.71 -21.98 -22.78
CA ASP A 722 12.13 -22.11 -22.46
C ASP A 722 12.66 -23.54 -22.63
N GLY A 723 11.82 -24.51 -23.01
CA GLY A 723 12.21 -25.91 -23.17
C GLY A 723 12.22 -26.70 -21.86
N GLN A 724 11.71 -26.13 -20.77
CA GLN A 724 11.64 -26.80 -19.46
C GLN A 724 10.22 -27.24 -19.13
N LEU A 725 10.10 -28.19 -18.19
CA LEU A 725 8.81 -28.66 -17.69
C LEU A 725 8.56 -27.99 -16.33
N HIS A 726 7.59 -27.08 -16.27
CA HIS A 726 7.32 -26.24 -15.10
C HIS A 726 6.20 -26.81 -14.25
N ALA A 727 6.31 -26.67 -12.93
CA ALA A 727 5.27 -27.05 -11.98
C ALA A 727 4.32 -25.85 -11.74
N HIS A 728 3.07 -25.99 -12.17
CA HIS A 728 2.02 -25.00 -12.02
C HIS A 728 1.08 -25.40 -10.88
N TRP A 729 1.00 -24.57 -9.84
CA TRP A 729 0.14 -24.76 -8.68
C TRP A 729 -1.23 -24.15 -8.92
N VAL A 730 -2.25 -24.98 -8.83
CA VAL A 730 -3.63 -24.63 -9.16
C VAL A 730 -4.50 -24.80 -7.92
N ASN A 731 -5.32 -23.79 -7.63
CA ASN A 731 -6.27 -23.81 -6.52
C ASN A 731 -7.52 -24.69 -6.84
N PRO A 732 -8.38 -24.98 -5.85
CA PRO A 732 -9.57 -25.82 -6.05
C PRO A 732 -10.53 -25.33 -7.16
N GLN A 733 -10.53 -24.04 -7.47
CA GLN A 733 -11.36 -23.39 -8.48
C GLN A 733 -10.76 -23.45 -9.90
N GLY A 734 -9.54 -23.99 -10.06
CA GLY A 734 -8.90 -24.14 -11.37
C GLY A 734 -8.02 -22.96 -11.80
N PHE A 735 -7.76 -22.00 -10.92
CA PHE A 735 -6.87 -20.86 -11.18
C PHE A 735 -5.50 -21.06 -10.55
N PHE A 736 -4.48 -20.46 -11.16
CA PHE A 736 -3.13 -20.45 -10.61
C PHE A 736 -3.08 -19.68 -9.30
N TYR A 737 -2.25 -20.15 -8.37
CA TYR A 737 -1.80 -19.30 -7.27
C TYR A 737 -0.88 -18.22 -7.83
N THR A 738 -1.06 -16.97 -7.44
CA THR A 738 -0.22 -15.84 -7.86
C THR A 738 0.15 -15.01 -6.63
N GLY A 739 1.33 -14.39 -6.63
CA GLY A 739 1.82 -13.62 -5.48
C GLY A 739 2.15 -14.51 -4.28
N THR A 740 2.17 -13.92 -3.08
CA THR A 740 2.49 -14.65 -1.85
C THR A 740 1.22 -15.23 -1.22
N VAL A 741 1.19 -16.55 -1.05
CA VAL A 741 0.02 -17.31 -0.61
C VAL A 741 0.38 -18.22 0.56
N ASP A 742 -0.46 -18.23 1.59
CA ASP A 742 -0.40 -19.23 2.66
C ASP A 742 -1.05 -20.55 2.19
N ILE A 743 -0.25 -21.62 2.13
CA ILE A 743 -0.72 -22.98 1.89
C ILE A 743 -0.35 -23.85 3.10
N ASN A 744 -1.35 -24.18 3.92
CA ASN A 744 -1.21 -25.02 5.12
C ASN A 744 -0.27 -24.44 6.21
N GLY A 745 -0.24 -23.12 6.39
CA GLY A 745 0.57 -22.42 7.40
C GLY A 745 2.00 -22.10 6.94
N GLN A 746 2.26 -22.16 5.63
CA GLN A 746 3.55 -21.83 5.01
C GLN A 746 3.32 -20.86 3.86
N MET A 747 4.14 -19.81 3.79
CA MET A 747 4.05 -18.76 2.77
C MET A 747 4.87 -19.17 1.55
N PHE A 748 4.23 -19.30 0.39
CA PHE A 748 4.88 -19.56 -0.89
C PHE A 748 4.65 -18.37 -1.82
N THR A 749 5.65 -18.00 -2.61
CA THR A 749 5.51 -16.95 -3.63
C THR A 749 5.45 -17.56 -5.01
N PHE A 750 4.42 -17.21 -5.79
CA PHE A 750 4.19 -17.72 -7.14
C PHE A 750 4.20 -16.59 -8.17
N ASN A 751 4.65 -16.90 -9.39
CA ASN A 751 4.52 -16.00 -10.54
C ASN A 751 3.09 -16.01 -11.12
N GLU A 752 2.86 -15.24 -12.19
CA GLU A 752 1.56 -15.14 -12.89
C GLU A 752 1.08 -16.45 -13.53
N GLU A 753 1.95 -17.44 -13.68
CA GLU A 753 1.64 -18.77 -14.22
C GLU A 753 1.46 -19.83 -13.13
N GLY A 754 1.51 -19.48 -11.85
CA GLY A 754 1.44 -20.46 -10.76
C GLY A 754 2.71 -21.26 -10.54
N ILE A 755 3.85 -20.80 -11.06
CA ILE A 755 5.16 -21.40 -10.81
C ILE A 755 5.71 -20.82 -9.52
N MET A 756 6.09 -21.69 -8.60
CA MET A 756 6.67 -21.31 -7.31
C MET A 756 8.06 -20.69 -7.54
N ILE A 757 8.24 -19.45 -7.08
CA ILE A 757 9.50 -18.70 -7.12
C ILE A 757 10.27 -18.89 -5.82
N ASN A 758 9.55 -18.87 -4.68
CA ASN A 758 10.13 -19.00 -3.35
C ASN A 758 9.17 -19.79 -2.43
N ALA A 759 9.73 -20.46 -1.42
CA ALA A 759 9.03 -21.35 -0.49
C ALA A 759 9.33 -21.04 0.97
#